data_AF-A0A9P6R4L8-F1
#
_entry.id   AF-A0A9P6R4L8-F1
#
_cell.length_a   1.000
_cell.length_b   1.000
_cell.length_c   1.000
_cell.angle_alpha   90.00
_cell.angle_beta   90.00
_cell.angle_gamma   90.00
#
_symmetry.space_group_name_H-M   'P 1'
#
loop_
_entity.id
_entity.type
_entity.pdbx_description
1 polymer ?
#
loop_
_entity_poly.entity_id
_entity_poly.type
_entity_poly.pdbx_seq_one_letter_code
_entity_poly.pdbx_strand_id
1 'polypeptide(L)'
;MIISWPFWVSSIAIVIIKLILTGTIGAALTFYARYSSDYYAISIRWSSIGGLYETITLLKNSLQKLPKRSSTVMALMIAAKLFAVFVSILLGLFVSRTDKAEDATVTTVISTQFPPAVPLAWTAWSGYMQSDAAMENTLDKVLNDTGLNPEPNPRTVYTPRKYIYEVACDQTGLVIGSSKKEFAVSYSPPHNCWNLFVILPVGGTYDWDIKSATRRLVSSDVNMMVAPIWYPENKYMELEPYLYANNSKSCFAITQLGSYFYSIPKDGITSLPSTDSTRCQYGTDDSFIMASTSIKFAVNRLNDFDKVTTLIFDDPSSFPLLESMRTVINSGTFLKSSSNDTIVILTRMSSNVDILMCASAFFNQKTNTGLLCTYLVVATISTKPQQWDPTTPAEFKRVSSNPLDAFILTNKNEIRVYHIPLEVIDTMYIYSTSHLLKATTDAAVYLASLGHNVGLNSDAEKLYVFFDTVESKDAFEVPTTLLIVVGVLTLMCGFAWLISEIRYGPVFNGSLYKVIYEEIKSKGEVKSNKDIGPNEETESNEEGKSNSETKLIEETKPDETIKTPMLMDCTHEPLAFEGYQVVPDLDKPSGRSSQEQEYPMDDLRNEPTEQAPTPQVSILQPPNLQPLMLQNIPTQSPQSPPGKTLSK
;
A
#
# COMPACT_ATOMS: atom_id res chain seq x y z
N MET A 1 3.05 27.08 5.04
CA MET A 1 1.58 26.90 5.15
C MET A 1 1.13 26.12 3.94
N ILE A 2 0.36 25.04 4.12
CA ILE A 2 -0.17 24.25 2.99
C ILE A 2 -1.53 24.85 2.61
N ILE A 3 -1.63 25.37 1.40
CA ILE A 3 -2.84 25.98 0.88
C ILE A 3 -3.44 25.02 -0.14
N SER A 4 -4.67 24.56 0.10
CA SER A 4 -5.43 23.69 -0.80
C SER A 4 -6.19 24.48 -1.87
N TRP A 5 -5.72 25.69 -2.19
CA TRP A 5 -6.38 26.54 -3.18
C TRP A 5 -5.94 26.13 -4.59
N PRO A 6 -6.87 26.14 -5.55
CA PRO A 6 -6.55 25.83 -6.93
C PRO A 6 -5.53 26.84 -7.48
N PHE A 7 -4.65 26.37 -8.38
CA PHE A 7 -3.51 27.12 -8.93
C PHE A 7 -3.86 28.53 -9.42
N TRP A 8 -5.05 28.71 -9.99
CA TRP A 8 -5.51 30.00 -10.50
C TRP A 8 -5.60 31.10 -9.42
N VAL A 9 -5.88 30.75 -8.15
CA VAL A 9 -5.96 31.74 -7.06
C VAL A 9 -4.57 32.29 -6.75
N SER A 10 -3.55 31.42 -6.72
CA SER A 10 -2.16 31.83 -6.58
C SER A 10 -1.69 32.67 -7.76
N SER A 11 -2.09 32.32 -9.00
CA SER A 11 -1.79 33.13 -10.18
C SER A 11 -2.41 34.54 -10.09
N ILE A 12 -3.67 34.65 -9.67
CA ILE A 12 -4.33 35.96 -9.47
C ILE A 12 -3.60 36.78 -8.41
N ALA A 13 -3.22 36.17 -7.29
CA ALA A 13 -2.48 36.86 -6.23
C ALA A 13 -1.13 37.43 -6.74
N ILE A 14 -0.38 36.64 -7.52
CA ILE A 14 0.88 37.10 -8.13
C ILE A 14 0.63 38.26 -9.11
N VAL A 15 -0.44 38.20 -9.91
CA VAL A 15 -0.82 39.29 -10.82
C VAL A 15 -1.16 40.57 -10.05
N ILE A 16 -1.91 40.47 -8.96
CA ILE A 16 -2.25 41.62 -8.10
C ILE A 16 -0.97 42.25 -7.50
N ILE A 17 -0.06 41.41 -6.98
CA ILE A 17 1.23 41.89 -6.44
C ILE A 17 2.02 42.62 -7.52
N LYS A 18 2.09 42.06 -8.74
CA LYS A 18 2.78 42.66 -9.88
C LYS A 18 2.18 44.01 -10.28
N LEU A 19 0.85 44.12 -10.29
CA LEU A 19 0.15 45.38 -10.59
C LEU A 19 0.47 46.45 -9.54
N ILE A 20 0.40 46.09 -8.25
CA ILE A 20 0.68 47.01 -7.15
C ILE A 20 2.14 47.48 -7.19
N LEU A 21 3.09 46.57 -7.44
CA LEU A 21 4.51 46.89 -7.49
C LEU A 21 4.88 47.74 -8.72
N THR A 22 4.17 47.56 -9.84
CA THR A 22 4.31 48.44 -11.02
C THR A 22 3.72 49.82 -10.75
N GLY A 23 2.54 49.87 -10.10
CA GLY A 23 1.88 51.11 -9.69
C GLY A 23 2.72 51.95 -8.72
N THR A 24 3.44 51.32 -7.79
CA THR A 24 4.33 52.05 -6.86
C THR A 24 5.56 52.64 -7.50
N ILE A 25 6.15 51.96 -8.49
CA ILE A 25 7.24 52.55 -9.28
C ILE A 25 6.73 53.83 -9.97
N GLY A 26 5.52 53.79 -10.52
CA GLY A 26 4.84 54.98 -11.08
C GLY A 26 4.56 56.07 -10.05
N ALA A 27 4.14 55.70 -8.84
CA ALA A 27 3.92 56.62 -7.73
C ALA A 27 5.22 57.30 -7.28
N ALA A 28 6.30 56.55 -7.11
CA ALA A 28 7.62 57.06 -6.72
C ALA A 28 8.15 58.06 -7.75
N LEU A 29 7.98 57.77 -9.05
CA LEU A 29 8.30 58.71 -10.13
C LEU A 29 7.46 59.98 -10.08
N THR A 30 6.19 59.87 -9.71
CA THR A 30 5.29 61.01 -9.56
C THR A 30 5.76 61.93 -8.43
N PHE A 31 6.19 61.35 -7.30
CA PHE A 31 6.82 62.10 -6.22
C PHE A 31 8.14 62.75 -6.66
N TYR A 32 9.02 61.99 -7.33
CA TYR A 32 10.29 62.51 -7.84
C TYR A 32 10.11 63.68 -8.82
N ALA A 33 9.17 63.56 -9.78
CA ALA A 33 8.88 64.61 -10.74
C ALA A 33 8.35 65.90 -10.11
N ARG A 34 7.71 65.81 -8.95
CA ARG A 34 7.15 66.98 -8.25
C ARG A 34 8.16 67.67 -7.31
N TYR A 35 8.99 66.89 -6.62
CA TYR A 35 9.89 67.42 -5.58
C TYR A 35 11.32 67.64 -6.07
N SER A 36 11.70 67.05 -7.21
CA SER A 36 12.99 67.37 -7.82
C SER A 36 12.88 68.65 -8.64
N SER A 37 13.91 69.49 -8.56
CA SER A 37 14.11 70.64 -9.46
C SER A 37 14.68 70.21 -10.82
N ASP A 38 14.58 68.91 -11.16
CA ASP A 38 15.17 68.34 -12.36
C ASP A 38 14.20 68.43 -13.53
N TYR A 39 14.56 69.23 -14.55
CA TYR A 39 13.77 69.42 -15.77
C TYR A 39 13.50 68.11 -16.52
N TYR A 40 14.31 67.07 -16.31
CA TYR A 40 14.15 65.78 -16.97
C TYR A 40 13.20 64.81 -16.25
N ALA A 41 12.73 65.13 -15.06
CA ALA A 41 11.96 64.19 -14.24
C ALA A 41 10.59 63.81 -14.86
N ILE A 42 9.97 64.71 -15.61
CA ILE A 42 8.73 64.44 -16.37
C ILE A 42 9.03 63.49 -17.54
N SER A 43 10.12 63.71 -18.28
CA SER A 43 10.54 62.86 -19.39
C SER A 43 10.91 61.44 -18.95
N ILE A 44 11.56 61.31 -17.78
CA ILE A 44 11.87 60.00 -17.15
C ILE A 44 10.59 59.24 -16.80
N ARG A 45 9.56 59.95 -16.31
CA ARG A 45 8.27 59.33 -15.98
C ARG A 45 7.54 58.82 -17.22
N TRP A 46 7.56 59.60 -18.31
CA TRP A 46 6.95 59.21 -19.59
C TRP A 46 7.65 58.05 -20.28
N SER A 47 9.00 58.03 -20.31
CA SER A 47 9.74 56.89 -20.86
C SER A 47 9.46 55.60 -20.08
N SER A 48 9.14 55.71 -18.80
CA SER A 48 8.69 54.57 -18.00
C SER A 48 7.36 53.99 -18.47
N ILE A 49 6.44 54.81 -19.00
CA ILE A 49 5.13 54.36 -19.48
C ILE A 49 5.29 53.52 -20.76
N GLY A 50 6.24 53.88 -21.62
CA GLY A 50 6.61 53.11 -22.81
C GLY A 50 7.44 51.84 -22.55
N GLY A 51 7.63 51.47 -21.28
CA GLY A 51 8.24 50.19 -20.90
C GLY A 51 9.76 50.19 -20.79
N LEU A 52 10.32 49.01 -20.50
CA LEU A 52 11.76 48.82 -20.25
C LEU A 52 12.61 49.13 -21.48
N TYR A 53 12.16 48.73 -22.67
CA TYR A 53 12.87 48.95 -23.92
C TYR A 53 13.06 50.44 -24.21
N GLU A 54 11.99 51.24 -24.10
CA GLU A 54 12.07 52.68 -24.30
C GLU A 54 12.93 53.37 -23.24
N THR A 55 12.80 52.97 -21.97
CA THR A 55 13.61 53.54 -20.89
C THR A 55 15.11 53.25 -21.08
N ILE A 56 15.48 52.03 -21.50
CA ILE A 56 16.87 51.63 -21.77
C ILE A 56 17.41 52.34 -23.02
N THR A 57 16.61 52.40 -24.09
CA THR A 57 17.00 53.06 -25.35
C THR A 57 17.22 54.55 -25.13
N LEU A 58 16.33 55.19 -24.35
CA LEU A 58 16.45 56.58 -23.98
C LEU A 58 17.70 56.81 -23.13
N LEU A 59 17.99 55.96 -22.12
CA LEU A 59 19.22 56.04 -21.32
C LEU A 59 20.47 55.91 -22.19
N LYS A 60 20.52 54.91 -23.09
CA LYS A 60 21.64 54.65 -24.00
C LYS A 60 21.92 55.82 -24.93
N ASN A 61 20.86 56.40 -25.50
CA ASN A 61 20.98 57.51 -26.45
C ASN A 61 21.29 58.86 -25.78
N SER A 62 21.08 58.97 -24.48
CA SER A 62 21.22 60.23 -23.73
C SER A 62 22.36 60.23 -22.70
N LEU A 63 23.13 59.13 -22.64
CA LEU A 63 24.18 58.85 -21.65
C LEU A 63 25.29 59.92 -21.56
N GLN A 64 25.48 60.72 -22.62
CA GLN A 64 26.45 61.83 -22.65
C GLN A 64 25.82 63.23 -22.47
N LYS A 65 24.49 63.34 -22.55
CA LYS A 65 23.76 64.62 -22.56
C LYS A 65 22.91 64.86 -21.32
N LEU A 66 22.62 63.82 -20.53
CA LEU A 66 21.86 63.93 -19.30
C LEU A 66 22.72 64.35 -18.10
N PRO A 67 22.18 65.15 -17.17
CA PRO A 67 22.79 65.34 -15.85
C PRO A 67 22.96 63.99 -15.14
N LYS A 68 24.08 63.83 -14.41
CA LYS A 68 24.40 62.58 -13.69
C LYS A 68 23.26 62.11 -12.77
N ARG A 69 22.55 63.04 -12.11
CA ARG A 69 21.42 62.74 -11.22
C ARG A 69 20.25 62.10 -11.96
N SER A 70 19.85 62.65 -13.11
CA SER A 70 18.76 62.13 -13.96
C SER A 70 19.12 60.74 -14.53
N SER A 71 20.39 60.54 -14.90
CA SER A 71 20.91 59.25 -15.32
C SER A 71 20.88 58.20 -14.21
N THR A 72 21.24 58.55 -12.97
CA THR A 72 21.18 57.64 -11.82
C THR A 72 19.73 57.22 -11.51
N VAL A 73 18.78 58.16 -11.56
CA VAL A 73 17.36 57.85 -11.31
C VAL A 73 16.78 56.95 -12.39
N MET A 74 17.12 57.17 -13.66
CA MET A 74 16.69 56.31 -14.77
C MET A 74 17.28 54.90 -14.66
N ALA A 75 18.55 54.77 -14.24
CA ALA A 75 19.18 53.48 -13.98
C ALA A 75 18.53 52.73 -12.79
N LEU A 76 18.26 53.44 -11.68
CA LEU A 76 17.54 52.88 -10.53
C LEU A 76 16.14 52.40 -10.90
N MET A 77 15.48 53.10 -11.82
CA MET A 77 14.17 52.73 -12.35
C MET A 77 14.21 51.44 -13.18
N ILE A 78 15.19 51.32 -14.08
CA ILE A 78 15.42 50.11 -14.87
C ILE A 78 15.69 48.94 -13.92
N ALA A 79 16.54 49.12 -12.91
CA ALA A 79 16.82 48.13 -11.89
C ALA A 79 15.56 47.73 -11.11
N ALA A 80 14.74 48.69 -10.68
CA ALA A 80 13.49 48.43 -9.96
C ALA A 80 12.46 47.66 -10.80
N LYS A 81 12.34 47.97 -12.10
CA LYS A 81 11.45 47.23 -13.01
C LYS A 81 11.93 45.81 -13.31
N LEU A 82 13.24 45.62 -13.49
CA LEU A 82 13.83 44.29 -13.63
C LEU A 82 13.66 43.47 -12.33
N PHE A 83 13.84 44.11 -11.17
CA PHE A 83 13.59 43.50 -9.88
C PHE A 83 12.12 43.08 -9.72
N ALA A 84 11.15 43.89 -10.16
CA ALA A 84 9.73 43.54 -10.14
C ALA A 84 9.41 42.27 -10.95
N VAL A 85 10.03 42.14 -12.14
CA VAL A 85 9.91 40.94 -12.98
C VAL A 85 10.55 39.74 -12.27
N PHE A 86 11.75 39.91 -11.71
CA PHE A 86 12.47 38.86 -11.01
C PHE A 86 11.72 38.35 -9.77
N VAL A 87 11.15 39.25 -8.97
CA VAL A 87 10.31 38.91 -7.80
C VAL A 87 9.10 38.08 -8.21
N SER A 88 8.49 38.39 -9.36
CA SER A 88 7.34 37.61 -9.87
C SER A 88 7.73 36.18 -10.25
N ILE A 89 8.92 35.99 -10.84
CA ILE A 89 9.47 34.68 -11.20
C ILE A 89 9.85 33.90 -9.94
N LEU A 90 10.55 34.53 -9.00
CA LEU A 90 10.94 33.93 -7.73
C LEU A 90 9.70 33.49 -6.93
N LEU A 91 8.66 34.31 -6.85
CA LEU A 91 7.39 33.95 -6.21
C LEU A 91 6.77 32.69 -6.82
N GLY A 92 6.88 32.51 -8.14
CA GLY A 92 6.44 31.28 -8.80
C GLY A 92 7.29 30.06 -8.44
N LEU A 93 8.60 30.22 -8.26
CA LEU A 93 9.52 29.14 -7.89
C LEU A 93 9.40 28.71 -6.42
N PHE A 94 8.94 29.58 -5.53
CA PHE A 94 8.70 29.25 -4.11
C PHE A 94 7.37 28.56 -3.85
N VAL A 95 6.53 28.39 -4.87
CA VAL A 95 5.30 27.59 -4.79
C VAL A 95 5.66 26.15 -5.16
N SER A 96 5.95 25.34 -4.14
CA SER A 96 6.18 23.91 -4.33
C SER A 96 4.85 23.17 -4.38
N ARG A 97 4.71 22.25 -5.33
CA ARG A 97 3.60 21.29 -5.34
C ARG A 97 3.89 20.25 -4.25
N THR A 98 2.93 20.07 -3.36
CA THR A 98 3.01 19.07 -2.27
C THR A 98 1.69 18.33 -2.20
N ASP A 99 1.72 17.10 -1.70
CA ASP A 99 0.50 16.34 -1.48
C ASP A 99 -0.04 16.65 -0.09
N LYS A 100 -1.32 17.01 -0.02
CA LYS A 100 -2.05 17.13 1.25
C LYS A 100 -2.97 15.94 1.40
N ALA A 101 -2.78 15.20 2.48
CA ALA A 101 -3.74 14.22 2.95
C ALA A 101 -5.05 14.93 3.35
N GLU A 102 -6.17 14.51 2.77
CA GLU A 102 -7.50 14.91 3.24
C GLU A 102 -7.88 14.14 4.51
N ASP A 103 -8.93 14.60 5.21
CA ASP A 103 -9.44 13.91 6.39
C ASP A 103 -9.82 12.47 6.04
N ALA A 104 -9.51 11.53 6.95
CA ALA A 104 -9.78 10.12 6.75
C ALA A 104 -11.28 9.88 6.53
N THR A 105 -11.61 9.25 5.41
CA THR A 105 -12.96 8.79 5.07
C THR A 105 -13.02 7.27 5.26
N VAL A 106 -14.21 6.70 5.38
CA VAL A 106 -14.38 5.24 5.47
C VAL A 106 -14.94 4.74 4.16
N THR A 107 -14.25 3.80 3.53
CA THR A 107 -14.68 3.18 2.28
C THR A 107 -14.72 1.66 2.44
N THR A 108 -15.83 1.04 2.04
CA THR A 108 -15.93 -0.42 1.97
C THR A 108 -15.47 -0.87 0.60
N VAL A 109 -14.43 -1.70 0.54
CA VAL A 109 -13.99 -2.33 -0.70
C VAL A 109 -14.56 -3.74 -0.74
N ILE A 110 -15.22 -4.06 -1.86
CA ILE A 110 -15.79 -5.37 -2.11
C ILE A 110 -14.92 -6.03 -3.17
N SER A 111 -14.28 -7.13 -2.80
CA SER A 111 -13.48 -7.93 -3.74
C SER A 111 -14.18 -9.26 -4.00
N THR A 112 -14.15 -9.71 -5.24
CA THR A 112 -14.58 -11.07 -5.58
C THR A 112 -13.51 -12.04 -5.10
N GLN A 113 -13.88 -12.98 -4.23
CA GLN A 113 -12.98 -14.03 -3.79
C GLN A 113 -13.66 -15.38 -3.92
N PHE A 114 -12.99 -16.28 -4.62
CA PHE A 114 -13.42 -17.66 -4.73
C PHE A 114 -13.04 -18.41 -3.46
N PRO A 115 -13.99 -19.02 -2.74
CA PRO A 115 -13.65 -19.96 -1.70
C PRO A 115 -12.79 -21.06 -2.31
N PRO A 116 -11.69 -21.45 -1.65
CA PRO A 116 -10.80 -22.44 -2.23
C PRO A 116 -11.56 -23.77 -2.37
N ALA A 117 -11.57 -24.32 -3.60
CA ALA A 117 -12.25 -25.57 -3.92
C ALA A 117 -11.59 -26.83 -3.29
N VAL A 118 -10.46 -26.65 -2.60
CA VAL A 118 -9.55 -27.65 -2.03
C VAL A 118 -8.96 -27.04 -0.73
N PRO A 119 -8.33 -27.74 0.23
CA PRO A 119 -7.80 -27.11 1.46
C PRO A 119 -6.48 -26.33 1.21
N LEU A 120 -6.40 -25.65 0.06
CA LEU A 120 -5.45 -24.59 -0.17
C LEU A 120 -6.04 -23.35 0.51
N ALA A 121 -5.27 -22.65 1.33
CA ALA A 121 -5.68 -21.35 1.83
C ALA A 121 -6.08 -20.44 0.65
N TRP A 122 -6.98 -19.48 0.88
CA TRP A 122 -7.38 -18.48 -0.10
C TRP A 122 -6.14 -17.89 -0.75
N THR A 123 -5.92 -18.16 -2.05
CA THR A 123 -4.64 -17.82 -2.72
C THR A 123 -4.36 -16.32 -2.69
N ALA A 124 -5.42 -15.50 -2.70
CA ALA A 124 -5.40 -14.06 -2.55
C ALA A 124 -4.96 -13.59 -1.14
N TRP A 125 -5.19 -14.39 -0.11
CA TRP A 125 -4.89 -14.08 1.29
C TRP A 125 -3.77 -14.94 1.86
N SER A 126 -2.96 -15.48 0.95
CA SER A 126 -1.70 -16.09 1.30
C SER A 126 -0.57 -15.13 1.00
N GLY A 127 0.38 -14.99 1.92
CA GLY A 127 1.48 -14.05 1.80
C GLY A 127 2.82 -14.67 2.16
N TYR A 128 3.88 -13.96 1.81
CA TYR A 128 5.23 -14.26 2.26
C TYR A 128 5.68 -13.16 3.21
N MET A 129 6.18 -13.55 4.38
CA MET A 129 6.80 -12.66 5.34
C MET A 129 8.32 -12.70 5.20
N GLN A 130 8.93 -11.54 4.98
CA GLN A 130 10.38 -11.40 5.03
C GLN A 130 10.87 -11.60 6.47
N SER A 131 12.12 -12.06 6.60
CA SER A 131 12.70 -12.45 7.89
C SER A 131 12.84 -11.30 8.90
N ASP A 132 12.83 -10.05 8.44
CA ASP A 132 12.90 -8.82 9.24
C ASP A 132 11.57 -8.05 9.30
N ALA A 133 10.55 -8.49 8.56
CA ALA A 133 9.25 -7.84 8.52
C ALA A 133 8.40 -8.18 9.75
N ALA A 134 7.59 -7.23 10.20
CA ALA A 134 6.57 -7.50 11.21
C ALA A 134 5.37 -8.24 10.61
N MET A 135 4.76 -9.14 11.38
CA MET A 135 3.57 -9.89 10.95
C MET A 135 2.39 -8.95 10.68
N GLU A 136 2.18 -7.93 11.52
CA GLU A 136 1.14 -6.91 11.29
C GLU A 136 1.29 -6.23 9.93
N ASN A 137 2.50 -5.77 9.57
CA ASN A 137 2.75 -5.14 8.27
C ASN A 137 2.51 -6.11 7.11
N THR A 138 2.83 -7.40 7.30
CA THR A 138 2.60 -8.43 6.29
C THR A 138 1.11 -8.67 6.10
N LEU A 139 0.33 -8.76 7.18
CA LEU A 139 -1.12 -8.93 7.13
C LEU A 139 -1.82 -7.68 6.57
N ASP A 140 -1.39 -6.48 6.95
CA ASP A 140 -1.85 -5.22 6.37
C ASP A 140 -1.63 -5.23 4.85
N LYS A 141 -0.46 -5.65 4.39
CA LYS A 141 -0.16 -5.77 2.95
C LYS A 141 -1.01 -6.83 2.25
N VAL A 142 -1.21 -8.00 2.86
CA VAL A 142 -2.03 -9.10 2.30
C VAL A 142 -3.49 -8.65 2.16
N LEU A 143 -4.02 -7.93 3.14
CA LEU A 143 -5.39 -7.40 3.08
C LEU A 143 -5.52 -6.19 2.14
N ASN A 144 -4.44 -5.45 1.92
CA ASN A 144 -4.41 -4.23 1.12
C ASN A 144 -3.82 -4.43 -0.28
N ASP A 145 -3.67 -5.66 -0.76
CA ASP A 145 -3.14 -5.89 -2.09
C ASP A 145 -4.09 -5.29 -3.13
N THR A 146 -3.64 -4.25 -3.83
CA THR A 146 -4.43 -3.53 -4.84
C THR A 146 -4.76 -4.40 -6.04
N GLY A 147 -4.06 -5.53 -6.25
CA GLY A 147 -4.46 -6.54 -7.22
C GLY A 147 -5.78 -7.23 -6.88
N LEU A 148 -6.22 -7.16 -5.62
CA LEU A 148 -7.50 -7.69 -5.13
C LEU A 148 -8.60 -6.62 -5.07
N ASN A 149 -8.24 -5.33 -5.13
CA ASN A 149 -9.21 -4.25 -5.23
C ASN A 149 -9.64 -4.10 -6.69
N PRO A 150 -10.92 -4.25 -7.04
CA PRO A 150 -11.36 -4.16 -8.44
C PRO A 150 -11.20 -2.75 -9.03
N GLU A 151 -11.16 -1.70 -8.20
CA GLU A 151 -11.05 -0.29 -8.65
C GLU A 151 -10.19 0.55 -7.69
N PRO A 152 -8.87 0.31 -7.57
CA PRO A 152 -8.02 1.07 -6.66
C PRO A 152 -7.82 2.49 -7.20
N ASN A 153 -8.16 3.51 -6.40
CA ASN A 153 -7.76 4.88 -6.72
C ASN A 153 -6.27 5.04 -6.39
N PRO A 154 -5.40 5.34 -7.36
CA PRO A 154 -3.95 5.45 -7.13
C PRO A 154 -3.56 6.61 -6.20
N ARG A 155 -4.47 7.56 -5.95
CA ARG A 155 -4.27 8.68 -5.00
C ARG A 155 -4.82 8.39 -3.61
N THR A 156 -5.35 7.20 -3.35
CA THR A 156 -5.94 6.84 -2.07
C THR A 156 -5.09 5.80 -1.36
N VAL A 157 -4.73 6.09 -0.12
CA VAL A 157 -4.14 5.10 0.79
C VAL A 157 -5.28 4.41 1.52
N TYR A 158 -5.37 3.10 1.35
CA TYR A 158 -6.33 2.23 2.02
C TYR A 158 -5.65 1.59 3.23
N THR A 159 -6.21 1.74 4.43
CA THR A 159 -5.72 1.08 5.65
C THR A 159 -6.83 0.23 6.24
N PRO A 160 -6.66 -1.10 6.41
CA PRO A 160 -7.69 -1.93 7.03
C PRO A 160 -8.06 -1.37 8.39
N ARG A 161 -9.35 -1.14 8.61
CA ARG A 161 -9.81 -0.52 9.84
C ARG A 161 -9.68 -1.50 11.01
N LYS A 162 -9.17 -1.01 12.14
CA LYS A 162 -8.95 -1.77 13.37
C LYS A 162 -9.82 -1.19 14.50
N TYR A 163 -10.16 -2.03 15.48
CA TYR A 163 -10.88 -1.67 16.69
C TYR A 163 -10.13 -2.13 17.94
N ILE A 164 -10.43 -1.45 19.04
CA ILE A 164 -10.06 -1.91 20.37
C ILE A 164 -11.04 -3.03 20.75
N TYR A 165 -10.52 -4.23 20.97
CA TYR A 165 -11.31 -5.40 21.36
C TYR A 165 -11.11 -5.74 22.83
N GLU A 166 -12.14 -6.33 23.44
CA GLU A 166 -12.06 -6.89 24.79
C GLU A 166 -11.90 -8.41 24.73
N VAL A 167 -10.92 -8.94 25.46
CA VAL A 167 -10.71 -10.38 25.62
C VAL A 167 -11.81 -10.97 26.53
N ALA A 168 -12.49 -12.01 26.06
CA ALA A 168 -13.54 -12.71 26.79
C ALA A 168 -12.99 -13.75 27.77
N CYS A 169 -11.93 -14.47 27.37
CA CYS A 169 -11.17 -15.35 28.24
C CYS A 169 -9.69 -15.35 27.83
N ASP A 170 -8.81 -15.30 28.82
CA ASP A 170 -7.34 -15.30 28.71
C ASP A 170 -6.73 -16.69 28.82
N GLN A 171 -7.53 -17.71 29.11
CA GLN A 171 -7.11 -19.11 29.26
C GLN A 171 -7.73 -20.00 28.18
N THR A 172 -6.95 -20.99 27.74
CA THR A 172 -7.39 -21.98 26.75
C THR A 172 -7.05 -23.36 27.26
N GLY A 173 -8.04 -24.25 27.27
CA GLY A 173 -7.84 -25.66 27.55
C GLY A 173 -7.14 -26.36 26.40
N LEU A 174 -6.54 -27.52 26.67
CA LEU A 174 -5.89 -28.32 25.65
C LEU A 174 -6.37 -29.76 25.70
N VAL A 175 -6.79 -30.28 24.55
CA VAL A 175 -7.19 -31.67 24.38
C VAL A 175 -6.43 -32.27 23.20
N ILE A 176 -5.81 -33.43 23.39
CA ILE A 176 -5.07 -34.13 22.32
C ILE A 176 -5.70 -35.48 22.07
N GLY A 177 -5.96 -35.79 20.80
CA GLY A 177 -6.68 -37.00 20.42
C GLY A 177 -6.41 -37.49 19.01
N SER A 178 -6.88 -38.69 18.71
CA SER A 178 -6.89 -39.30 17.38
C SER A 178 -8.15 -38.93 16.60
N SER A 179 -9.22 -38.57 17.33
CA SER A 179 -10.50 -38.14 16.78
C SER A 179 -11.25 -37.27 17.78
N LYS A 180 -12.41 -36.74 17.37
CA LYS A 180 -13.33 -36.00 18.27
C LYS A 180 -13.95 -36.88 19.38
N LYS A 181 -13.70 -38.20 19.39
CA LYS A 181 -14.25 -39.15 20.37
C LYS A 181 -13.17 -39.85 21.20
N GLU A 182 -11.92 -39.76 20.78
CA GLU A 182 -10.80 -40.49 21.38
C GLU A 182 -9.69 -39.49 21.73
N PHE A 183 -9.55 -39.22 23.03
CA PHE A 183 -8.60 -38.26 23.57
C PHE A 183 -7.64 -38.96 24.54
N ALA A 184 -6.35 -38.67 24.42
CA ALA A 184 -5.32 -39.15 25.32
C ALA A 184 -5.07 -38.17 26.46
N VAL A 185 -5.24 -36.88 26.19
CA VAL A 185 -4.95 -35.81 27.14
C VAL A 185 -6.06 -34.78 27.11
N SER A 186 -6.48 -34.33 28.29
CA SER A 186 -7.43 -33.23 28.47
C SER A 186 -6.96 -32.38 29.64
N TYR A 187 -6.75 -31.09 29.37
CA TYR A 187 -6.56 -30.03 30.34
C TYR A 187 -7.74 -29.10 30.22
N SER A 188 -8.67 -29.19 31.16
CA SER A 188 -9.85 -28.35 31.16
C SER A 188 -9.51 -26.96 31.69
N PRO A 189 -9.93 -25.89 31.00
CA PRO A 189 -9.80 -24.53 31.50
C PRO A 189 -10.91 -24.25 32.52
N PRO A 190 -10.92 -23.07 33.17
CA PRO A 190 -12.07 -22.60 33.94
C PRO A 190 -13.35 -22.58 33.10
N HIS A 191 -14.50 -22.55 33.77
CA HIS A 191 -15.80 -22.50 33.10
C HIS A 191 -15.88 -21.32 32.10
N ASN A 192 -16.45 -21.58 30.92
CA ASN A 192 -16.71 -20.65 29.80
C ASN A 192 -15.52 -20.32 28.86
N CYS A 193 -14.33 -20.89 29.09
CA CYS A 193 -13.19 -20.71 28.20
C CYS A 193 -13.13 -21.77 27.08
N TRP A 194 -12.38 -21.48 26.02
CA TRP A 194 -12.25 -22.37 24.87
C TRP A 194 -11.34 -23.54 25.16
N ASN A 195 -11.70 -24.72 24.65
CA ASN A 195 -10.80 -25.87 24.59
C ASN A 195 -10.21 -25.94 23.19
N LEU A 196 -8.89 -25.87 23.07
CA LEU A 196 -8.16 -26.17 21.85
C LEU A 196 -7.98 -27.69 21.76
N PHE A 197 -8.45 -28.26 20.67
CA PHE A 197 -8.26 -29.66 20.33
C PHE A 197 -7.20 -29.78 19.24
N VAL A 198 -6.23 -30.64 19.48
CA VAL A 198 -5.17 -30.98 18.55
C VAL A 198 -5.36 -32.46 18.19
N ILE A 199 -5.88 -32.69 16.99
CA ILE A 199 -6.27 -34.02 16.53
C ILE A 199 -5.27 -34.52 15.49
N LEU A 200 -4.60 -35.63 15.76
CA LEU A 200 -3.82 -36.34 14.76
C LEU A 200 -4.69 -37.47 14.19
N PRO A 201 -5.29 -37.30 13.01
CA PRO A 201 -6.27 -38.26 12.50
C PRO A 201 -5.64 -39.62 12.20
N VAL A 202 -6.45 -40.66 12.40
CA VAL A 202 -6.12 -42.04 12.08
C VAL A 202 -6.79 -42.45 10.77
N GLY A 203 -6.12 -43.28 9.96
CA GLY A 203 -6.78 -44.00 8.85
C GLY A 203 -6.57 -43.41 7.45
N GLY A 204 -5.53 -42.61 7.24
CA GLY A 204 -5.14 -42.13 5.90
C GLY A 204 -3.68 -42.43 5.56
N THR A 205 -2.77 -42.00 6.43
CA THR A 205 -1.36 -41.81 6.06
C THR A 205 -0.37 -42.19 7.15
N TYR A 206 -0.84 -42.25 8.39
CA TYR A 206 -0.26 -42.96 9.53
C TYR A 206 -1.41 -43.38 10.44
N ASP A 207 -1.12 -44.33 11.34
CA ASP A 207 -2.01 -44.75 12.41
C ASP A 207 -1.23 -44.73 13.71
N TRP A 208 -1.83 -44.29 14.81
CA TRP A 208 -1.18 -44.26 16.10
C TRP A 208 -2.12 -44.75 17.18
N ASP A 209 -1.64 -45.65 18.04
CA ASP A 209 -2.47 -46.29 19.05
C ASP A 209 -2.57 -45.43 20.29
N ILE A 210 -3.58 -44.58 20.26
CA ILE A 210 -3.94 -43.71 21.38
C ILE A 210 -4.31 -44.49 22.65
N LYS A 211 -4.80 -45.73 22.55
CA LYS A 211 -5.20 -46.54 23.72
C LYS A 211 -3.97 -47.08 24.45
N SER A 212 -2.89 -47.29 23.72
CA SER A 212 -1.58 -47.64 24.25
C SER A 212 -0.72 -46.42 24.61
N ALA A 213 -1.28 -45.20 24.53
CA ALA A 213 -0.56 -43.99 24.87
C ALA A 213 -0.24 -43.93 26.37
N THR A 214 1.02 -43.67 26.70
CA THR A 214 1.46 -43.41 28.08
C THR A 214 1.68 -41.93 28.27
N ARG A 215 1.24 -41.41 29.42
CA ARG A 215 1.39 -39.99 29.79
C ARG A 215 2.32 -39.88 30.98
N ARG A 216 3.28 -38.95 30.91
CA ARG A 216 4.09 -38.56 32.07
C ARG A 216 4.41 -37.06 32.03
N LEU A 217 4.69 -36.53 33.20
CA LEU A 217 5.21 -35.18 33.35
C LEU A 217 6.73 -35.21 33.17
N VAL A 218 7.28 -34.31 32.35
CA VAL A 218 8.75 -34.20 32.14
C VAL A 218 9.32 -33.08 33.02
N SER A 219 8.60 -31.96 33.14
CA SER A 219 8.88 -30.84 34.04
C SER A 219 7.57 -30.28 34.60
N SER A 220 7.62 -29.32 35.53
CA SER A 220 6.42 -28.71 36.15
C SER A 220 5.36 -28.20 35.15
N ASP A 221 5.77 -27.85 33.94
CA ASP A 221 4.95 -27.24 32.89
C ASP A 221 4.97 -27.99 31.55
N VAL A 222 5.81 -29.02 31.41
CA VAL A 222 5.90 -29.84 30.19
C VAL A 222 5.31 -31.23 30.42
N ASN A 223 4.29 -31.53 29.63
CA ASN A 223 3.67 -32.84 29.60
C ASN A 223 4.14 -33.60 28.38
N MET A 224 4.29 -34.92 28.53
CA MET A 224 4.71 -35.80 27.45
C MET A 224 3.75 -36.97 27.32
N MET A 225 3.44 -37.29 26.07
CA MET A 225 2.71 -38.47 25.66
C MET A 225 3.61 -39.31 24.74
N VAL A 226 3.59 -40.63 24.92
CA VAL A 226 4.27 -41.58 24.03
C VAL A 226 3.27 -42.63 23.58
N ALA A 227 3.19 -42.89 22.29
CA ALA A 227 2.33 -43.94 21.74
C ALA A 227 3.05 -44.68 20.60
N PRO A 228 2.67 -45.94 20.32
CA PRO A 228 3.05 -46.60 19.08
C PRO A 228 2.44 -45.87 17.87
N ILE A 229 3.20 -45.76 16.78
CA ILE A 229 2.76 -45.26 15.48
C ILE A 229 3.15 -46.26 14.38
N TRP A 230 2.39 -46.28 13.30
CA TRP A 230 2.62 -47.08 12.13
C TRP A 230 2.37 -46.26 10.88
N TYR A 231 3.20 -46.48 9.87
CA TYR A 231 3.01 -45.91 8.55
C TYR A 231 2.56 -47.00 7.56
N PRO A 232 1.56 -46.73 6.70
CA PRO A 232 1.21 -47.63 5.61
C PRO A 232 2.39 -47.77 4.62
N GLU A 233 2.49 -48.96 4.01
CA GLU A 233 3.66 -49.49 3.27
C GLU A 233 4.52 -48.44 2.53
N ASN A 234 5.77 -48.27 2.99
CA ASN A 234 6.87 -47.50 2.38
C ASN A 234 6.64 -46.00 2.17
N LYS A 235 5.71 -45.38 2.92
CA LYS A 235 5.50 -43.93 2.86
C LYS A 235 5.56 -43.34 4.25
N TYR A 236 6.37 -42.30 4.42
CA TYR A 236 6.34 -41.45 5.59
C TYR A 236 5.55 -40.19 5.27
N MET A 237 4.95 -39.60 6.29
CA MET A 237 4.27 -38.32 6.17
C MET A 237 4.63 -37.45 7.35
N GLU A 238 4.71 -36.15 7.11
CA GLU A 238 4.80 -35.18 8.19
C GLU A 238 3.57 -35.28 9.11
N LEU A 239 3.77 -34.99 10.40
CA LEU A 239 2.66 -34.96 11.34
C LEU A 239 1.79 -33.73 11.05
N GLU A 240 0.51 -33.97 10.78
CA GLU A 240 -0.46 -32.93 10.41
C GLU A 240 -1.63 -32.93 11.40
N PRO A 241 -1.47 -32.25 12.55
CA PRO A 241 -2.56 -32.12 13.47
C PRO A 241 -3.62 -31.15 12.94
N TYR A 242 -4.88 -31.52 13.12
CA TYR A 242 -6.03 -30.68 12.91
C TYR A 242 -6.31 -29.91 14.18
N LEU A 243 -6.32 -28.59 14.07
CA LEU A 243 -6.64 -27.70 15.18
C LEU A 243 -8.12 -27.31 15.10
N TYR A 244 -8.86 -27.51 16.18
CA TYR A 244 -10.20 -26.95 16.33
C TYR A 244 -10.43 -26.49 17.76
N ALA A 245 -11.18 -25.43 17.94
CA ALA A 245 -11.54 -24.93 19.27
C ALA A 245 -13.02 -25.16 19.54
N ASN A 246 -13.39 -25.47 20.78
CA ASN A 246 -14.77 -25.62 21.19
C ASN A 246 -15.06 -25.08 22.61
N ASN A 247 -16.15 -24.32 22.75
CA ASN A 247 -16.72 -23.86 24.02
C ASN A 247 -18.27 -23.95 24.06
N SER A 248 -18.85 -24.89 23.31
CA SER A 248 -20.26 -24.96 22.85
C SER A 248 -20.46 -24.38 21.45
N LYS A 249 -19.53 -23.53 20.99
CA LYS A 249 -19.36 -23.12 19.60
C LYS A 249 -18.09 -23.74 19.05
N SER A 250 -18.02 -24.05 17.76
CA SER A 250 -16.85 -24.66 17.15
C SER A 250 -16.16 -23.71 16.17
N CYS A 251 -14.83 -23.67 16.20
CA CYS A 251 -14.00 -22.99 15.20
C CYS A 251 -12.92 -23.95 14.70
N PHE A 252 -12.85 -24.15 13.37
CA PHE A 252 -11.86 -25.04 12.75
C PHE A 252 -10.77 -24.22 12.10
N ALA A 253 -9.51 -24.47 12.43
CA ALA A 253 -8.38 -23.84 11.76
C ALA A 253 -8.25 -24.32 10.31
N ILE A 254 -7.44 -23.59 9.53
CA ILE A 254 -6.96 -24.05 8.22
C ILE A 254 -6.20 -25.38 8.42
N THR A 255 -6.43 -26.33 7.52
CA THR A 255 -5.69 -27.61 7.56
C THR A 255 -4.24 -27.35 7.17
N GLN A 256 -3.31 -27.75 8.05
CA GLN A 256 -1.89 -27.70 7.75
C GLN A 256 -1.59 -28.70 6.64
N LEU A 257 -0.99 -28.22 5.54
CA LEU A 257 -0.53 -29.09 4.48
C LEU A 257 0.79 -29.71 4.90
N GLY A 258 0.99 -30.97 4.58
CA GLY A 258 2.26 -31.63 4.74
C GLY A 258 2.54 -32.61 3.62
N SER A 259 3.75 -33.11 3.70
CA SER A 259 4.42 -33.75 2.59
C SER A 259 4.51 -35.25 2.79
N TYR A 260 4.37 -35.97 1.67
CA TYR A 260 4.57 -37.40 1.60
C TYR A 260 5.98 -37.69 1.13
N PHE A 261 6.65 -38.63 1.81
CA PHE A 261 7.99 -39.05 1.46
C PHE A 261 8.06 -40.55 1.25
N TYR A 262 8.68 -40.99 0.15
CA TYR A 262 8.99 -42.40 -0.09
C TYR A 262 10.21 -42.89 0.70
N SER A 263 10.99 -41.96 1.25
CA SER A 263 12.15 -42.19 2.09
C SER A 263 12.25 -41.07 3.11
N ILE A 264 12.88 -41.32 4.26
CA ILE A 264 13.10 -40.25 5.25
C ILE A 264 13.84 -39.08 4.58
N PRO A 265 13.32 -37.85 4.67
CA PRO A 265 13.93 -36.67 4.06
C PRO A 265 15.27 -36.35 4.72
N LYS A 266 16.09 -35.54 4.05
CA LYS A 266 17.39 -35.11 4.60
C LYS A 266 17.20 -34.29 5.88
N ASP A 267 18.26 -34.22 6.68
CA ASP A 267 18.32 -33.38 7.87
C ASP A 267 17.98 -31.92 7.51
N GLY A 268 17.09 -31.30 8.28
CA GLY A 268 16.68 -29.92 8.03
C GLY A 268 15.18 -29.72 7.99
N ILE A 269 14.76 -28.53 7.55
CA ILE A 269 13.37 -28.17 7.31
C ILE A 269 12.81 -29.01 6.15
N THR A 270 11.64 -29.61 6.35
CA THR A 270 10.96 -30.43 5.34
C THR A 270 9.88 -29.66 4.58
N SER A 271 9.34 -28.60 5.20
CA SER A 271 8.41 -27.66 4.58
C SER A 271 8.64 -26.25 5.11
N LEU A 272 8.49 -25.22 4.27
CA LEU A 272 8.57 -23.82 4.71
C LEU A 272 7.68 -23.58 5.93
N PRO A 273 8.20 -22.98 7.02
CA PRO A 273 7.37 -22.60 8.15
C PRO A 273 6.24 -21.68 7.71
N SER A 274 5.07 -21.83 8.31
CA SER A 274 3.88 -21.04 7.99
C SER A 274 3.06 -20.71 9.23
N THR A 275 2.54 -19.49 9.30
CA THR A 275 1.51 -19.08 10.27
C THR A 275 0.14 -19.14 9.60
N ASP A 276 -0.69 -20.06 10.07
CA ASP A 276 -2.10 -20.17 9.70
C ASP A 276 -2.95 -19.43 10.72
N SER A 277 -3.70 -18.44 10.26
CA SER A 277 -4.58 -17.62 11.09
C SER A 277 -6.02 -17.82 10.67
N THR A 278 -6.88 -18.15 11.63
CA THR A 278 -8.31 -18.36 11.44
C THR A 278 -9.08 -17.49 12.41
N ARG A 279 -10.11 -16.84 11.91
CA ARG A 279 -11.10 -16.15 12.73
C ARG A 279 -12.49 -16.68 12.45
N CYS A 280 -13.20 -17.04 13.50
CA CYS A 280 -14.59 -17.43 13.49
C CYS A 280 -15.44 -16.39 14.22
N GLN A 281 -16.47 -15.88 13.58
CA GLN A 281 -17.45 -14.98 14.19
C GLN A 281 -18.82 -15.67 14.25
N TYR A 282 -19.55 -15.45 15.34
CA TYR A 282 -20.81 -16.13 15.62
C TYR A 282 -22.00 -15.17 15.62
N GLY A 283 -23.23 -15.71 15.64
CA GLY A 283 -24.47 -14.92 15.66
C GLY A 283 -24.66 -14.03 16.91
N THR A 284 -23.90 -14.26 17.97
CA THR A 284 -23.82 -13.36 19.15
C THR A 284 -22.76 -12.28 19.03
N ASP A 285 -22.10 -12.15 17.87
CA ASP A 285 -21.05 -11.18 17.55
C ASP A 285 -19.74 -11.31 18.34
N ASP A 286 -19.63 -12.29 19.23
CA ASP A 286 -18.34 -12.72 19.74
C ASP A 286 -17.54 -13.42 18.64
N SER A 287 -16.21 -13.37 18.79
CA SER A 287 -15.32 -14.01 17.83
C SER A 287 -14.24 -14.81 18.54
N PHE A 288 -13.76 -15.82 17.84
CA PHE A 288 -12.63 -16.62 18.25
C PHE A 288 -11.57 -16.59 17.16
N ILE A 289 -10.35 -16.24 17.55
CA ILE A 289 -9.20 -16.14 16.69
C ILE A 289 -8.20 -17.19 17.12
N MET A 290 -7.64 -17.90 16.15
CA MET A 290 -6.58 -18.88 16.33
C MET A 290 -5.49 -18.57 15.31
N ALA A 291 -4.25 -18.41 15.78
CA ALA A 291 -3.09 -18.36 14.92
C ALA A 291 -2.16 -19.51 15.31
N SER A 292 -1.71 -20.29 14.34
CA SER A 292 -0.78 -21.40 14.57
C SER A 292 0.41 -21.31 13.63
N THR A 293 1.62 -21.27 14.17
CA THR A 293 2.84 -21.39 13.37
C THR A 293 3.34 -22.82 13.41
N SER A 294 3.48 -23.42 12.24
CA SER A 294 3.98 -24.79 12.07
C SER A 294 5.37 -24.80 11.49
N ILE A 295 6.27 -25.54 12.14
CA ILE A 295 7.64 -25.76 11.68
C ILE A 295 7.86 -27.26 11.59
N LYS A 296 8.17 -27.75 10.40
CA LYS A 296 8.35 -29.19 10.14
C LYS A 296 9.78 -29.46 9.71
N PHE A 297 10.39 -30.44 10.36
CA PHE A 297 11.79 -30.77 10.14
C PHE A 297 12.06 -32.25 10.38
N ALA A 298 13.14 -32.74 9.79
CA ALA A 298 13.57 -34.12 9.92
C ALA A 298 14.98 -34.22 10.49
N VAL A 299 15.20 -35.33 11.19
CA VAL A 299 16.49 -35.70 11.76
C VAL A 299 16.77 -37.16 11.43
N ASN A 300 17.77 -37.44 10.61
CA ASN A 300 18.10 -38.78 10.13
C ASN A 300 18.66 -39.70 11.21
N ARG A 301 19.32 -39.12 12.22
CA ARG A 301 19.91 -39.86 13.33
C ARG A 301 19.59 -39.17 14.64
N LEU A 302 19.10 -39.92 15.62
CA LEU A 302 18.76 -39.39 16.95
C LEU A 302 19.86 -38.51 17.57
N ASN A 303 21.13 -38.90 17.42
CA ASN A 303 22.27 -38.16 17.98
C ASN A 303 22.55 -36.81 17.29
N ASP A 304 22.01 -36.60 16.09
CA ASP A 304 22.18 -35.36 15.32
C ASP A 304 21.09 -34.32 15.66
N PHE A 305 20.14 -34.62 16.56
CA PHE A 305 19.02 -33.72 16.88
C PHE A 305 19.47 -32.31 17.26
N ASP A 306 20.42 -32.18 18.20
CA ASP A 306 20.93 -30.88 18.63
C ASP A 306 21.56 -30.13 17.45
N LYS A 307 22.39 -30.84 16.66
CA LYS A 307 23.07 -30.29 15.48
C LYS A 307 22.07 -29.79 14.44
N VAL A 308 21.01 -30.54 14.17
CA VAL A 308 19.99 -30.13 13.19
C VAL A 308 19.21 -28.92 13.70
N THR A 309 18.78 -28.94 14.97
CA THR A 309 18.04 -27.81 15.53
C THR A 309 18.85 -26.51 15.58
N THR A 310 20.15 -26.56 15.89
CA THR A 310 21.04 -25.39 15.86
C THR A 310 21.37 -24.89 14.45
N LEU A 311 21.18 -25.72 13.42
CA LEU A 311 21.33 -25.33 12.01
C LEU A 311 20.05 -24.74 11.41
N ILE A 312 18.89 -25.03 11.99
CA ILE A 312 17.59 -24.51 11.53
C ILE A 312 17.22 -23.24 12.30
N PHE A 313 17.62 -23.11 13.56
CA PHE A 313 17.18 -22.05 14.45
C PHE A 313 18.37 -21.23 14.96
N ASP A 314 18.25 -19.90 14.89
CA ASP A 314 19.26 -18.96 15.40
C ASP A 314 19.44 -19.06 16.92
N ASP A 315 18.34 -19.24 17.65
CA ASP A 315 18.30 -19.48 19.08
C ASP A 315 17.31 -20.62 19.42
N PRO A 316 17.76 -21.88 19.35
CA PRO A 316 16.91 -23.03 19.68
C PRO A 316 16.44 -23.03 21.14
N SER A 317 17.14 -22.33 22.05
CA SER A 317 16.79 -22.31 23.47
C SER A 317 15.49 -21.56 23.75
N SER A 318 15.10 -20.65 22.85
CA SER A 318 13.82 -19.96 22.89
C SER A 318 12.62 -20.87 22.59
N PHE A 319 12.81 -22.06 22.01
CA PHE A 319 11.75 -23.06 21.88
C PHE A 319 11.75 -24.03 23.08
N PRO A 320 10.82 -23.86 24.04
CA PRO A 320 10.88 -24.53 25.34
C PRO A 320 10.79 -26.05 25.29
N LEU A 321 10.29 -26.62 24.20
CA LEU A 321 10.11 -28.07 24.07
C LEU A 321 11.32 -28.79 23.46
N LEU A 322 12.28 -28.09 22.84
CA LEU A 322 13.43 -28.73 22.18
C LEU A 322 14.36 -29.41 23.20
N GLU A 323 14.65 -28.76 24.33
CA GLU A 323 15.46 -29.35 25.41
C GLU A 323 14.78 -30.56 26.06
N SER A 324 13.47 -30.49 26.24
CA SER A 324 12.67 -31.61 26.72
C SER A 324 12.73 -32.79 25.75
N MET A 325 12.63 -32.54 24.44
CA MET A 325 12.75 -33.59 23.42
C MET A 325 14.14 -34.24 23.42
N ARG A 326 15.20 -33.44 23.54
CA ARG A 326 16.57 -33.95 23.70
C ARG A 326 16.69 -34.92 24.88
N THR A 327 16.09 -34.59 26.02
CA THR A 327 16.06 -35.46 27.20
C THR A 327 15.32 -36.77 26.92
N VAL A 328 14.20 -36.70 26.18
CA VAL A 328 13.42 -37.88 25.78
C VAL A 328 14.22 -38.77 24.82
N ILE A 329 14.94 -38.19 23.86
CA ILE A 329 15.83 -38.92 22.94
C ILE A 329 16.91 -39.65 23.74
N ASN A 330 17.61 -38.94 24.64
CA ASN A 330 18.70 -39.50 25.44
C ASN A 330 18.23 -40.59 26.43
N SER A 331 16.97 -40.55 26.85
CA SER A 331 16.37 -41.62 27.68
C SER A 331 16.12 -42.94 26.92
N GLY A 332 16.39 -42.97 25.61
CA GLY A 332 16.18 -44.13 24.75
C GLY A 332 14.70 -44.40 24.47
N THR A 333 13.81 -43.41 24.63
CA THR A 333 12.36 -43.59 24.40
C THR A 333 12.08 -44.07 22.98
N PHE A 334 12.78 -43.52 21.97
CA PHE A 334 12.67 -43.95 20.56
C PHE A 334 13.44 -45.23 20.21
N LEU A 335 14.32 -45.72 21.11
CA LEU A 335 15.15 -46.91 20.89
C LEU A 335 14.49 -48.19 21.45
N LYS A 336 13.47 -48.05 22.29
CA LYS A 336 12.70 -49.16 22.87
C LYS A 336 11.65 -49.69 21.88
N SER A 337 12.04 -50.19 20.72
CA SER A 337 11.06 -50.75 19.77
C SER A 337 10.98 -52.28 19.83
N SER A 338 9.94 -52.74 20.51
CA SER A 338 9.20 -53.93 20.10
C SER A 338 8.46 -53.62 18.80
N SER A 339 9.03 -53.95 17.64
CA SER A 339 8.43 -53.98 16.29
C SER A 339 7.69 -52.74 15.72
N ASN A 340 7.35 -51.72 16.49
CA ASN A 340 6.53 -50.56 16.09
C ASN A 340 7.32 -49.25 16.20
N ASP A 341 7.04 -48.29 15.31
CA ASP A 341 7.52 -46.91 15.45
C ASP A 341 6.88 -46.25 16.68
N THR A 342 7.51 -45.19 17.20
CA THR A 342 7.09 -44.44 18.39
C THR A 342 6.84 -42.99 18.04
N ILE A 343 5.68 -42.46 18.43
CA ILE A 343 5.40 -41.02 18.45
C ILE A 343 5.52 -40.48 19.88
N VAL A 344 6.20 -39.34 20.00
CA VAL A 344 6.27 -38.55 21.23
C VAL A 344 5.64 -37.19 20.97
N ILE A 345 4.73 -36.79 21.85
CA ILE A 345 4.13 -35.46 21.84
C ILE A 345 4.46 -34.76 23.16
N LEU A 346 5.14 -33.63 23.07
CA LEU A 346 5.40 -32.72 24.18
C LEU A 346 4.47 -31.51 24.07
N THR A 347 3.96 -31.06 25.21
CA THR A 347 3.09 -29.89 25.27
C THR A 347 3.45 -29.01 26.46
N ARG A 348 3.38 -27.70 26.25
CA ARG A 348 3.47 -26.69 27.29
C ARG A 348 2.36 -25.67 27.09
N MET A 349 1.63 -25.36 28.15
CA MET A 349 0.58 -24.34 28.13
C MET A 349 1.05 -23.12 28.93
N SER A 350 1.06 -21.96 28.29
CA SER A 350 1.35 -20.67 28.89
C SER A 350 0.33 -19.64 28.36
N SER A 351 0.77 -18.43 27.98
CA SER A 351 -0.05 -17.54 27.14
C SER A 351 -0.31 -18.11 25.74
N ASN A 352 0.63 -18.92 25.25
CA ASN A 352 0.50 -19.72 24.03
C ASN A 352 0.54 -21.21 24.37
N VAL A 353 0.06 -22.04 23.44
CA VAL A 353 0.20 -23.49 23.50
C VAL A 353 1.33 -23.93 22.58
N ASP A 354 2.43 -24.39 23.16
CA ASP A 354 3.53 -25.02 22.44
C ASP A 354 3.31 -26.52 22.36
N ILE A 355 3.52 -27.09 21.18
CA ILE A 355 3.39 -28.52 20.92
C ILE A 355 4.56 -28.97 20.05
N LEU A 356 5.30 -29.98 20.49
CA LEU A 356 6.35 -30.62 19.69
C LEU A 356 6.04 -32.10 19.55
N MET A 357 5.75 -32.52 18.34
CA MET A 357 5.47 -33.92 18.00
C MET A 357 6.64 -34.44 17.19
N CYS A 358 7.21 -35.58 17.58
CA CYS A 358 8.21 -36.28 16.79
C CYS A 358 7.83 -37.76 16.69
N ALA A 359 7.77 -38.27 15.47
CA ALA A 359 7.56 -39.69 15.20
C ALA A 359 8.85 -40.33 14.71
N SER A 360 9.17 -41.51 15.23
CA SER A 360 10.27 -42.30 14.70
C SER A 360 9.94 -42.80 13.31
N ALA A 361 10.97 -42.88 12.49
CA ALA A 361 10.94 -43.52 11.21
C ALA A 361 12.16 -44.43 11.11
N PHE A 362 11.96 -45.75 10.98
CA PHE A 362 13.05 -46.70 10.78
C PHE A 362 13.45 -46.76 9.31
N PHE A 363 14.76 -46.67 9.04
CA PHE A 363 15.30 -47.06 7.74
C PHE A 363 15.19 -48.58 7.56
N ASN A 364 15.15 -49.05 6.31
CA ASN A 364 15.23 -50.48 5.92
C ASN A 364 16.45 -51.26 6.51
N GLN A 365 17.32 -50.59 7.27
CA GLN A 365 18.32 -51.17 8.15
C GLN A 365 17.88 -50.97 9.60
N LYS A 366 17.67 -52.06 10.35
CA LYS A 366 17.20 -52.13 11.76
C LYS A 366 17.97 -51.28 12.79
N THR A 367 18.99 -50.52 12.39
CA THR A 367 19.95 -49.86 13.29
C THR A 367 19.91 -48.33 13.29
N ASN A 368 19.28 -47.68 12.31
CA ASN A 368 19.22 -46.21 12.24
C ASN A 368 17.76 -45.72 12.30
N THR A 369 17.42 -45.09 13.43
CA THR A 369 16.13 -44.43 13.67
C THR A 369 16.27 -42.94 13.38
N GLY A 370 15.47 -42.43 12.46
CA GLY A 370 15.27 -41.00 12.23
C GLY A 370 13.99 -40.48 12.91
N LEU A 371 13.80 -39.17 12.92
CA LEU A 371 12.63 -38.47 13.44
C LEU A 371 12.03 -37.56 12.37
N LEU A 372 10.71 -37.59 12.27
CA LEU A 372 9.92 -36.56 11.62
C LEU A 372 9.26 -35.72 12.71
N CYS A 373 9.60 -34.44 12.77
CA CYS A 373 9.17 -33.55 13.83
C CYS A 373 8.31 -32.41 13.30
N THR A 374 7.33 -32.02 14.10
CA THR A 374 6.48 -30.85 13.87
C THR A 374 6.37 -30.07 15.18
N TYR A 375 6.91 -28.85 15.15
CA TYR A 375 6.75 -27.88 16.22
C TYR A 375 5.60 -26.94 15.86
N LEU A 376 4.62 -26.81 16.76
CA LEU A 376 3.51 -25.89 16.66
C LEU A 376 3.53 -24.90 17.82
N VAL A 377 3.32 -23.65 17.49
CA VAL A 377 2.96 -22.59 18.44
C VAL A 377 1.55 -22.18 18.13
N VAL A 378 0.64 -22.22 19.10
CA VAL A 378 -0.75 -21.80 18.90
C VAL A 378 -1.09 -20.65 19.86
N ALA A 379 -1.49 -19.52 19.28
CA ALA A 379 -2.06 -18.37 20.00
C ALA A 379 -3.56 -18.33 19.75
N THR A 380 -4.34 -18.11 20.81
CA THR A 380 -5.81 -18.05 20.73
C THR A 380 -6.33 -16.81 21.44
N ILE A 381 -7.29 -16.13 20.83
CA ILE A 381 -7.95 -14.97 21.44
C ILE A 381 -9.46 -15.14 21.26
N SER A 382 -10.20 -15.13 22.36
CA SER A 382 -11.66 -14.98 22.33
C SER A 382 -12.00 -13.53 22.59
N THR A 383 -12.80 -12.90 21.73
CA THR A 383 -13.27 -11.53 21.92
C THR A 383 -14.72 -11.51 22.36
N LYS A 384 -15.10 -10.51 23.16
CA LYS A 384 -16.50 -10.23 23.45
C LYS A 384 -17.22 -9.66 22.21
N PRO A 385 -18.56 -9.69 22.18
CA PRO A 385 -19.35 -9.03 21.15
C PRO A 385 -18.97 -7.57 20.98
N GLN A 386 -18.80 -7.12 19.73
CA GLN A 386 -18.46 -5.75 19.40
C GLN A 386 -19.63 -5.02 18.74
N GLN A 387 -19.69 -3.69 18.87
CA GLN A 387 -20.66 -2.91 18.14
C GLN A 387 -20.30 -2.87 16.65
N TRP A 388 -21.28 -3.16 15.80
CA TRP A 388 -21.12 -3.04 14.36
C TRP A 388 -20.96 -1.60 13.91
N ASP A 389 -20.15 -1.37 12.88
CA ASP A 389 -20.11 -0.06 12.25
C ASP A 389 -21.51 0.26 11.65
N PRO A 390 -22.03 1.49 11.85
CA PRO A 390 -23.28 1.92 11.22
C PRO A 390 -23.32 1.69 9.71
N THR A 391 -22.17 1.85 9.03
CA THR A 391 -22.00 1.67 7.58
C THR A 391 -21.94 0.20 7.15
N THR A 392 -21.83 -0.75 8.08
CA THR A 392 -21.80 -2.17 7.72
C THR A 392 -23.11 -2.57 7.04
N PRO A 393 -23.08 -3.22 5.85
CA PRO A 393 -24.27 -3.67 5.16
C PRO A 393 -25.17 -4.53 6.04
N ALA A 394 -26.49 -4.34 5.91
CA ALA A 394 -27.49 -5.09 6.68
C ALA A 394 -27.40 -6.61 6.47
N GLU A 395 -26.87 -7.03 5.31
CA GLU A 395 -26.63 -8.44 4.97
C GLU A 395 -25.66 -9.14 5.94
N PHE A 396 -24.71 -8.40 6.54
CA PHE A 396 -23.80 -8.92 7.56
C PHE A 396 -24.40 -8.84 8.98
N LYS A 397 -25.32 -7.91 9.20
CA LYS A 397 -26.05 -7.74 10.46
C LYS A 397 -27.22 -8.72 10.58
N ARG A 398 -27.07 -9.97 10.12
CA ARG A 398 -28.08 -11.01 10.36
C ARG A 398 -28.11 -11.33 11.85
N VAL A 399 -28.76 -10.46 12.62
CA VAL A 399 -29.18 -10.71 13.99
C VAL A 399 -30.24 -11.78 13.87
N SER A 400 -29.85 -13.02 14.13
CA SER A 400 -30.87 -14.05 14.22
C SER A 400 -31.78 -13.71 15.40
N SER A 401 -33.08 -13.67 15.12
CA SER A 401 -34.13 -13.57 16.13
C SER A 401 -34.28 -14.86 16.96
N ASN A 402 -33.58 -15.94 16.60
CA ASN A 402 -33.67 -17.24 17.26
C ASN A 402 -32.45 -17.45 18.17
N PRO A 403 -32.63 -17.67 19.50
CA PRO A 403 -31.51 -17.91 20.42
C PRO A 403 -30.68 -19.16 20.08
N LEU A 404 -31.22 -20.10 19.29
CA LEU A 404 -30.49 -21.27 18.79
C LEU A 404 -29.42 -20.92 17.74
N ASP A 405 -29.55 -19.76 17.10
CA ASP A 405 -28.64 -19.33 16.03
C ASP A 405 -27.39 -18.63 16.59
N ALA A 406 -27.34 -18.40 17.91
CA ALA A 406 -26.15 -17.93 18.63
C ALA A 406 -24.92 -18.82 18.42
N PHE A 407 -25.14 -20.09 18.06
CA PHE A 407 -24.08 -21.08 17.80
C PHE A 407 -23.69 -21.17 16.33
N ILE A 408 -24.39 -20.46 15.43
CA ILE A 408 -24.12 -20.50 13.99
C ILE A 408 -22.93 -19.60 13.70
N LEU A 409 -21.95 -20.18 13.00
CA LEU A 409 -20.82 -19.45 12.43
C LEU A 409 -21.34 -18.53 11.33
N THR A 410 -21.25 -17.23 11.54
CA THR A 410 -21.74 -16.22 10.58
C THR A 410 -20.66 -15.83 9.57
N ASN A 411 -19.40 -15.90 9.98
CA ASN A 411 -18.27 -15.50 9.14
C ASN A 411 -17.00 -16.25 9.57
N LYS A 412 -16.22 -16.69 8.58
CA LYS A 412 -14.94 -17.37 8.76
C LYS A 412 -13.89 -16.75 7.83
N ASN A 413 -12.82 -16.24 8.42
CA ASN A 413 -11.67 -15.70 7.70
C ASN A 413 -10.45 -16.59 7.93
N GLU A 414 -9.71 -16.86 6.85
CA GLU A 414 -8.58 -17.79 6.85
C GLU A 414 -7.42 -17.17 6.06
N ILE A 415 -6.27 -16.98 6.71
CA ILE A 415 -5.08 -16.34 6.16
C ILE A 415 -3.87 -17.24 6.44
N ARG A 416 -3.00 -17.43 5.44
CA ARG A 416 -1.76 -18.21 5.57
C ARG A 416 -0.55 -17.35 5.21
N VAL A 417 0.42 -17.25 6.11
CA VAL A 417 1.65 -16.51 5.86
C VAL A 417 2.84 -17.45 5.93
N TYR A 418 3.59 -17.56 4.83
CA TYR A 418 4.84 -18.34 4.77
C TYR A 418 6.02 -17.49 5.22
N HIS A 419 6.92 -18.09 6.00
CA HIS A 419 8.10 -17.39 6.52
C HIS A 419 9.30 -17.63 5.62
N ILE A 420 9.94 -16.54 5.20
CA ILE A 420 11.21 -16.59 4.47
C ILE A 420 12.35 -16.71 5.50
N PRO A 421 13.35 -17.58 5.25
CA PRO A 421 14.49 -17.74 6.15
C PRO A 421 15.37 -16.48 6.22
N LEU A 422 16.06 -16.31 7.35
CA LEU A 422 17.08 -15.27 7.56
C LEU A 422 18.25 -15.43 6.60
N GLU A 423 18.77 -16.66 6.54
CA GLU A 423 19.97 -17.02 5.79
C GLU A 423 19.83 -18.43 5.21
N VAL A 424 20.56 -18.68 4.14
CA VAL A 424 20.71 -19.99 3.52
C VAL A 424 22.18 -20.38 3.63
N ILE A 425 22.51 -21.32 4.51
CA ILE A 425 23.87 -21.84 4.65
C ILE A 425 23.92 -23.23 4.01
N ASP A 426 24.71 -23.34 2.94
CA ASP A 426 24.77 -24.50 2.03
C ASP A 426 23.40 -24.86 1.43
N THR A 427 22.63 -25.67 2.16
CA THR A 427 21.29 -26.16 1.79
C THR A 427 20.30 -26.10 2.97
N MET A 428 20.71 -25.52 4.11
CA MET A 428 19.88 -25.37 5.29
C MET A 428 19.41 -23.93 5.45
N TYR A 429 18.15 -23.80 5.82
CA TYR A 429 17.46 -22.54 6.03
C TYR A 429 17.43 -22.20 7.51
N ILE A 430 17.96 -21.03 7.87
CA ILE A 430 17.97 -20.55 9.26
C ILE A 430 16.76 -19.64 9.47
N TYR A 431 16.03 -19.88 10.56
CA TYR A 431 14.86 -19.11 10.96
C TYR A 431 15.05 -18.51 12.34
N SER A 432 14.52 -17.30 12.53
CA SER A 432 14.52 -16.68 13.86
C SER A 432 13.41 -17.25 14.73
N THR A 433 13.78 -17.87 15.84
CA THR A 433 12.80 -18.45 16.78
C THR A 433 11.92 -17.38 17.40
N SER A 434 12.53 -16.27 17.82
CA SER A 434 11.84 -15.11 18.38
C SER A 434 10.83 -14.49 17.40
N HIS A 435 11.19 -14.43 16.12
CA HIS A 435 10.34 -13.91 15.06
C HIS A 435 9.14 -14.82 14.80
N LEU A 436 9.34 -16.13 14.70
CA LEU A 436 8.25 -17.11 14.53
C LEU A 436 7.26 -17.10 15.70
N LEU A 437 7.77 -17.06 16.94
CA LEU A 437 6.94 -16.98 18.14
C LEU A 437 6.11 -15.69 18.16
N LYS A 438 6.74 -14.55 17.91
CA LYS A 438 6.09 -13.24 17.89
C LYS A 438 5.09 -13.13 16.74
N ALA A 439 5.43 -13.64 15.57
CA ALA A 439 4.54 -13.65 14.41
C ALA A 439 3.22 -14.38 14.70
N THR A 440 3.27 -15.48 15.46
CA THR A 440 2.07 -16.21 15.87
C THR A 440 1.14 -15.33 16.72
N THR A 441 1.69 -14.64 17.72
CA THR A 441 0.90 -13.78 18.61
C THR A 441 0.40 -12.53 17.91
N ASP A 442 1.25 -11.88 17.12
CA ASP A 442 0.92 -10.67 16.38
C ASP A 442 -0.19 -10.94 15.36
N ALA A 443 -0.19 -12.11 14.71
CA ALA A 443 -1.26 -12.51 13.81
C ALA A 443 -2.61 -12.65 14.54
N ALA A 444 -2.63 -13.33 15.70
CA ALA A 444 -3.86 -13.46 16.48
C ALA A 444 -4.40 -12.10 16.94
N VAL A 445 -3.53 -11.22 17.43
CA VAL A 445 -3.88 -9.85 17.87
C VAL A 445 -4.40 -9.02 16.70
N TYR A 446 -3.72 -9.08 15.56
CA TYR A 446 -4.11 -8.34 14.37
C TYR A 446 -5.50 -8.78 13.88
N LEU A 447 -5.73 -10.09 13.70
CA LEU A 447 -7.04 -10.59 13.26
C LEU A 447 -8.17 -10.28 14.26
N ALA A 448 -7.86 -10.27 15.57
CA ALA A 448 -8.81 -9.85 16.59
C ALA A 448 -9.16 -8.36 16.49
N SER A 449 -8.16 -7.51 16.17
CA SER A 449 -8.36 -6.07 15.99
C SER A 449 -9.20 -5.70 14.77
N LEU A 450 -9.25 -6.56 13.74
CA LEU A 450 -10.08 -6.30 12.56
C LEU A 450 -11.57 -6.24 12.90
N GLY A 451 -12.03 -6.98 13.93
CA GLY A 451 -13.44 -6.97 14.33
C GLY A 451 -14.39 -7.11 13.14
N HIS A 452 -15.56 -6.48 13.15
CA HIS A 452 -16.52 -6.63 12.04
C HIS A 452 -16.08 -6.02 10.69
N ASN A 453 -14.88 -5.43 10.60
CA ASN A 453 -14.36 -4.80 9.37
C ASN A 453 -13.92 -5.78 8.29
N VAL A 454 -13.97 -7.09 8.54
CA VAL A 454 -13.60 -8.10 7.56
C VAL A 454 -14.64 -9.21 7.52
N GLY A 455 -15.37 -9.27 6.41
CA GLY A 455 -16.55 -10.09 6.20
C GLY A 455 -16.44 -10.96 4.96
N LEU A 456 -16.54 -12.28 5.10
CA LEU A 456 -16.70 -13.18 3.95
C LEU A 456 -18.18 -13.55 3.76
N ASN A 457 -18.69 -13.31 2.55
CA ASN A 457 -19.97 -13.84 2.09
C ASN A 457 -19.70 -15.01 1.14
N SER A 458 -19.72 -16.23 1.67
CA SER A 458 -19.45 -17.45 0.90
C SER A 458 -20.49 -17.70 -0.20
N ASP A 459 -21.76 -17.33 0.02
CA ASP A 459 -22.83 -17.53 -0.97
C ASP A 459 -22.64 -16.62 -2.20
N ALA A 460 -22.12 -15.42 -1.97
CA ALA A 460 -21.88 -14.43 -3.03
C ALA A 460 -20.45 -14.44 -3.56
N GLU A 461 -19.56 -15.29 -3.02
CA GLU A 461 -18.12 -15.34 -3.34
C GLU A 461 -17.47 -13.94 -3.24
N LYS A 462 -17.85 -13.21 -2.19
CA LYS A 462 -17.42 -11.82 -1.98
C LYS A 462 -16.80 -11.66 -0.61
N LEU A 463 -15.71 -10.94 -0.61
CA LEU A 463 -15.02 -10.48 0.58
C LEU A 463 -15.21 -8.98 0.72
N TYR A 464 -15.49 -8.57 1.95
CA TYR A 464 -15.76 -7.21 2.33
C TYR A 464 -14.71 -6.79 3.34
N VAL A 465 -13.96 -5.75 3.00
CA VAL A 465 -12.97 -5.15 3.91
C VAL A 465 -13.30 -3.67 4.03
N PHE A 466 -13.41 -3.20 5.28
CA PHE A 466 -13.60 -1.78 5.57
C PHE A 466 -12.22 -1.14 5.73
N PHE A 467 -11.98 -0.11 4.93
CA PHE A 467 -10.74 0.64 4.95
C PHE A 467 -11.01 2.06 5.45
N ASP A 468 -10.08 2.56 6.26
CA ASP A 468 -9.88 3.99 6.43
C ASP A 468 -9.10 4.47 5.20
N THR A 469 -9.69 5.38 4.43
CA THR A 469 -9.14 5.92 3.20
C THR A 469 -8.68 7.35 3.38
N VAL A 470 -7.44 7.61 3.02
CA VAL A 470 -6.86 8.96 2.96
C VAL A 470 -6.57 9.29 1.51
N GLU A 471 -7.31 10.23 0.95
CA GLU A 471 -7.08 10.72 -0.42
C GLU A 471 -6.01 11.82 -0.41
N SER A 472 -5.00 11.67 -1.27
CA SER A 472 -4.02 12.72 -1.52
C SER A 472 -4.57 13.71 -2.54
N LYS A 473 -4.68 14.97 -2.12
CA LYS A 473 -5.02 16.09 -2.99
C LYS A 473 -3.77 16.93 -3.28
N ASP A 474 -3.69 17.38 -4.52
CA ASP A 474 -2.70 18.36 -4.94
C ASP A 474 -2.84 19.63 -4.09
N ALA A 475 -1.76 20.01 -3.41
CA ALA A 475 -1.69 21.23 -2.62
C ALA A 475 -0.41 22.00 -2.93
N PHE A 476 -0.36 23.24 -2.44
CA PHE A 476 0.80 24.09 -2.62
C PHE A 476 1.36 24.50 -1.26
N GLU A 477 2.66 24.27 -1.07
CA GLU A 477 3.37 24.76 0.10
C GLU A 477 4.00 26.11 -0.21
N VAL A 478 3.61 27.12 0.57
CA VAL A 478 4.23 28.45 0.54
C VAL A 478 4.85 28.74 1.90
N PRO A 479 6.13 29.14 1.99
CA PRO A 479 6.75 29.54 3.24
C PRO A 479 5.96 30.69 3.89
N THR A 480 5.47 30.48 5.11
CA THR A 480 4.57 31.43 5.79
C THR A 480 5.24 32.80 5.99
N THR A 481 6.55 32.80 6.26
CA THR A 481 7.38 34.01 6.39
C THR A 481 7.42 34.82 5.11
N LEU A 482 7.57 34.15 3.95
CA LEU A 482 7.56 34.79 2.64
C LEU A 482 6.20 35.44 2.37
N LEU A 483 5.10 34.73 2.66
CA LEU A 483 3.74 35.24 2.45
C LEU A 483 3.45 36.48 3.31
N ILE A 484 3.86 36.48 4.58
CA ILE A 484 3.70 37.64 5.47
C ILE A 484 4.52 38.83 4.97
N VAL A 485 5.80 38.62 4.64
CA VAL A 485 6.69 39.71 4.16
C VAL A 485 6.17 40.31 2.86
N VAL A 486 5.80 39.47 1.90
CA VAL A 486 5.24 39.91 0.61
C VAL A 486 3.90 40.59 0.81
N GLY A 487 3.04 40.07 1.70
CA GLY A 487 1.76 40.69 2.05
C GLY A 487 1.93 42.10 2.62
N VAL A 488 2.79 42.27 3.61
CA VAL A 488 3.07 43.59 4.23
C VAL A 488 3.67 44.56 3.21
N LEU A 489 4.65 44.12 2.42
CA LEU A 489 5.27 44.96 1.38
C LEU A 489 4.26 45.39 0.33
N THR A 490 3.42 44.47 -0.15
CA THR A 490 2.40 44.74 -1.14
C THR A 490 1.37 45.73 -0.60
N LEU A 491 0.97 45.59 0.67
CA LEU A 491 0.01 46.49 1.31
C LEU A 491 0.57 47.91 1.47
N MET A 492 1.81 48.05 1.95
CA MET A 492 2.52 49.33 2.01
C MET A 492 2.66 49.98 0.63
N CYS A 493 2.98 49.16 -0.38
CA CYS A 493 3.04 49.60 -1.76
C CYS A 493 1.66 50.07 -2.28
N GLY A 494 0.60 49.30 -2.03
CA GLY A 494 -0.77 49.66 -2.43
C GLY A 494 -1.20 51.00 -1.85
N PHE A 495 -0.89 51.26 -0.57
CA PHE A 495 -1.17 52.57 0.04
C PHE A 495 -0.38 53.71 -0.61
N ALA A 496 0.91 53.52 -0.86
CA ALA A 496 1.73 54.53 -1.53
C ALA A 496 1.21 54.85 -2.94
N TRP A 497 0.76 53.83 -3.67
CA TRP A 497 0.15 53.99 -4.99
C TRP A 497 -1.20 54.73 -4.92
N LEU A 498 -2.11 54.30 -4.03
CA LEU A 498 -3.43 54.91 -3.86
C LEU A 498 -3.34 56.39 -3.46
N ILE A 499 -2.46 56.72 -2.51
CA ILE A 499 -2.20 58.11 -2.08
C ILE A 499 -1.68 58.93 -3.27
N SER A 500 -0.83 58.34 -4.11
CA SER A 500 -0.30 59.02 -5.29
C SER A 500 -1.42 59.31 -6.31
N GLU A 501 -2.29 58.35 -6.58
CA GLU A 501 -3.34 58.50 -7.58
C GLU A 501 -4.39 59.54 -7.14
N ILE A 502 -4.88 59.44 -5.90
CA ILE A 502 -5.91 60.35 -5.36
C ILE A 502 -5.40 61.79 -5.31
N ARG A 503 -4.15 61.99 -4.87
CA ARG A 503 -3.63 63.33 -4.59
C ARG A 503 -3.00 64.00 -5.82
N TYR A 504 -2.56 63.22 -6.82
CA TYR A 504 -1.77 63.75 -7.93
C TYR A 504 -2.33 63.40 -9.33
N GLY A 505 -3.33 62.52 -9.43
CA GLY A 505 -4.03 62.22 -10.68
C GLY A 505 -4.61 63.45 -11.40
N PRO A 506 -5.28 64.39 -10.72
CA PRO A 506 -5.85 65.59 -11.35
C PRO A 506 -4.80 66.52 -11.95
N VAL A 507 -3.64 66.66 -11.30
CA VAL A 507 -2.54 67.54 -11.75
C VAL A 507 -1.85 66.96 -12.99
N PHE A 508 -1.76 65.63 -13.07
CA PHE A 508 -1.19 64.92 -14.22
C PHE A 508 -2.12 64.95 -15.44
N ASN A 509 -3.43 64.79 -15.21
CA ASN A 509 -4.44 64.87 -16.27
C ASN A 509 -4.49 66.25 -16.95
N GLY A 510 -4.10 67.31 -16.25
CA GLY A 510 -3.98 68.67 -16.80
C GLY A 510 -2.62 69.03 -17.41
N SER A 511 -1.67 68.10 -17.53
CA SER A 511 -0.31 68.41 -18.01
C SER A 511 -0.23 68.53 -19.53
N LEU A 512 0.49 69.55 -20.04
CA LEU A 512 0.69 69.81 -21.47
C LEU A 512 1.22 68.59 -22.24
N TYR A 513 2.12 67.81 -21.62
CA TYR A 513 2.66 66.59 -22.22
C TYR A 513 1.61 65.50 -22.42
N LYS A 514 0.64 65.36 -21.53
CA LYS A 514 -0.45 64.38 -21.70
C LYS A 514 -1.36 64.79 -22.85
N VAL A 515 -1.68 66.09 -22.94
CA VAL A 515 -2.48 66.65 -24.04
C VAL A 515 -1.78 66.41 -25.37
N ILE A 516 -0.47 66.67 -25.47
CA ILE A 516 0.32 66.41 -26.69
C ILE A 516 0.41 64.92 -27.00
N TYR A 517 0.60 64.05 -26.00
CA TYR A 517 0.64 62.60 -26.20
C TYR A 517 -0.71 62.04 -26.70
N GLU A 518 -1.83 62.45 -26.10
CA GLU A 518 -3.18 62.06 -26.55
C GLU A 518 -3.48 62.62 -27.95
N GLU A 519 -2.98 63.81 -28.28
CA GLU A 519 -3.09 64.40 -29.62
C GLU A 519 -2.25 63.66 -30.67
N ILE A 520 -1.05 63.19 -30.32
CA ILE A 520 -0.21 62.36 -31.20
C ILE A 520 -0.82 60.95 -31.36
N LYS A 521 -1.32 60.35 -30.27
CA LYS A 521 -1.98 59.04 -30.30
C LYS A 521 -3.23 59.05 -31.16
N SER A 522 -4.11 60.05 -30.97
CA SER A 522 -5.32 60.21 -31.79
C SER A 522 -5.02 60.49 -33.26
N LYS A 523 -3.93 61.21 -33.57
CA LYS A 523 -3.47 61.40 -34.96
C LYS A 523 -2.81 60.14 -35.56
N GLY A 524 -2.22 59.27 -34.76
CA GLY A 524 -1.68 57.97 -35.17
C GLY A 524 -2.77 56.96 -35.52
N GLU A 525 -3.85 56.89 -34.74
CA GLU A 525 -5.01 56.04 -35.02
C GLU A 525 -5.76 56.47 -36.31
N VAL A 526 -5.79 57.78 -36.62
CA VAL A 526 -6.39 58.30 -37.87
C VAL A 526 -5.58 57.95 -39.13
N LYS A 527 -4.28 57.66 -39.01
CA LYS A 527 -3.48 57.17 -40.15
C LYS A 527 -3.64 55.67 -40.39
N SER A 528 -3.80 54.87 -39.33
CA SER A 528 -4.08 53.43 -39.46
C SER A 528 -5.46 53.16 -40.08
N ASN A 529 -6.45 54.02 -39.81
CA ASN A 529 -7.81 53.89 -40.37
C ASN A 529 -8.01 54.53 -41.76
N LYS A 530 -6.97 55.08 -42.40
CA LYS A 530 -7.07 55.72 -43.73
C LYS A 530 -6.59 54.83 -44.89
N ASP A 531 -6.06 53.64 -44.60
CA ASP A 531 -5.66 52.64 -45.61
C ASP A 531 -6.68 51.49 -45.76
N ILE A 532 -7.90 51.67 -45.23
CA ILE A 532 -9.05 50.81 -45.56
C ILE A 532 -10.11 51.71 -46.21
N GLY A 533 -9.91 52.00 -47.50
CA GLY A 533 -10.96 52.52 -48.35
C GLY A 533 -12.02 51.44 -48.63
N PRO A 534 -13.30 51.82 -48.81
CA PRO A 534 -14.41 50.88 -48.89
C PRO A 534 -14.43 50.15 -50.23
N ASN A 535 -14.54 48.83 -50.18
CA ASN A 535 -15.09 48.05 -51.29
C ASN A 535 -16.58 48.36 -51.38
N GLU A 536 -16.98 49.06 -52.43
CA GLU A 536 -18.35 49.02 -52.93
C GLU A 536 -18.30 48.50 -54.36
N GLU A 537 -19.13 47.49 -54.59
CA GLU A 537 -19.35 46.72 -55.81
C GLU A 537 -19.67 47.64 -57.00
N THR A 538 -19.29 47.25 -58.23
CA THR A 538 -20.24 46.86 -59.30
C THR A 538 -19.48 46.42 -60.56
N GLU A 539 -20.03 45.40 -61.21
CA GLU A 539 -19.67 44.71 -62.44
C GLU A 539 -19.25 45.54 -63.68
N SER A 540 -18.52 44.81 -64.54
CA SER A 540 -18.60 44.74 -66.01
C SER A 540 -17.44 45.29 -66.85
N ASN A 541 -16.80 44.31 -67.50
CA ASN A 541 -16.30 44.25 -68.87
C ASN A 541 -15.11 45.08 -69.40
N GLU A 542 -14.27 44.29 -70.07
CA GLU A 542 -13.55 44.52 -71.32
C GLU A 542 -12.17 45.20 -71.34
N GLU A 543 -11.24 44.37 -71.80
CA GLU A 543 -10.21 44.60 -72.84
C GLU A 543 -9.36 45.87 -72.80
N GLY A 544 -8.05 45.60 -72.79
CA GLY A 544 -7.17 46.22 -73.79
C GLY A 544 -5.91 46.87 -73.22
N LYS A 545 -4.77 46.31 -73.63
CA LYS A 545 -3.63 47.00 -74.30
C LYS A 545 -3.30 48.41 -73.79
N SER A 546 -2.05 48.80 -73.54
CA SER A 546 -0.77 48.39 -74.11
C SER A 546 0.19 49.53 -73.74
N ASN A 547 1.40 49.18 -73.29
CA ASN A 547 2.69 49.80 -73.59
C ASN A 547 2.84 51.33 -73.40
N SER A 548 3.74 51.74 -72.51
CA SER A 548 5.12 52.18 -72.85
C SER A 548 5.15 53.67 -73.25
N GLU A 549 6.04 54.52 -72.78
CA GLU A 549 7.48 54.48 -73.02
C GLU A 549 8.12 55.71 -72.34
N THR A 550 9.28 55.48 -71.72
CA THR A 550 10.58 56.08 -72.05
C THR A 550 10.79 57.61 -72.00
N LYS A 551 11.73 58.04 -71.12
CA LYS A 551 12.97 58.83 -71.36
C LYS A 551 13.29 59.64 -70.09
N LEU A 552 14.35 59.39 -69.31
CA LEU A 552 15.81 59.43 -69.58
C LEU A 552 16.26 60.81 -70.11
N ILE A 553 16.88 61.63 -69.25
CA ILE A 553 18.28 62.13 -69.40
C ILE A 553 18.63 63.21 -68.32
N GLU A 554 19.85 63.02 -67.78
CA GLU A 554 20.87 63.92 -67.20
C GLU A 554 20.74 64.72 -65.89
N GLU A 555 21.72 64.37 -65.04
CA GLU A 555 22.51 65.09 -64.03
C GLU A 555 22.45 66.62 -63.95
N THR A 556 22.31 67.14 -62.72
CA THR A 556 23.33 68.05 -62.13
C THR A 556 23.22 68.08 -60.58
N LYS A 557 24.37 67.96 -59.89
CA LYS A 557 24.61 68.17 -58.43
C LYS A 557 24.84 69.69 -58.15
N PRO A 558 25.07 70.18 -56.90
CA PRO A 558 24.78 69.70 -55.53
C PRO A 558 24.04 70.77 -54.67
N ASP A 559 23.49 70.43 -53.48
CA ASP A 559 24.04 70.79 -52.15
C ASP A 559 23.06 70.63 -50.96
N GLU A 560 23.67 70.21 -49.84
CA GLU A 560 23.37 70.43 -48.42
C GLU A 560 21.97 70.24 -47.75
N THR A 561 21.95 69.23 -46.86
CA THR A 561 21.35 69.18 -45.48
C THR A 561 19.86 69.56 -45.30
N ILE A 562 18.99 68.70 -44.74
CA ILE A 562 19.01 68.17 -43.36
C ILE A 562 18.35 66.78 -43.34
N LYS A 563 18.99 65.83 -42.65
CA LYS A 563 18.58 64.43 -42.47
C LYS A 563 17.34 64.29 -41.59
N THR A 564 16.27 63.71 -42.14
CA THR A 564 15.33 62.83 -41.44
C THR A 564 16.05 61.53 -41.01
N PRO A 565 15.74 61.01 -39.81
CA PRO A 565 15.26 59.62 -39.71
C PRO A 565 14.25 59.48 -38.55
N MET A 566 13.41 58.46 -38.41
CA MET A 566 13.08 57.26 -39.16
C MET A 566 11.68 56.91 -38.64
N LEU A 567 10.76 56.61 -39.54
CA LEU A 567 9.47 56.04 -39.24
C LEU A 567 9.71 54.56 -38.88
N MET A 568 9.15 54.06 -37.77
CA MET A 568 9.01 52.63 -37.54
C MET A 568 7.59 52.29 -37.11
N ASP A 569 7.11 51.24 -37.75
CA ASP A 569 5.82 50.58 -37.65
C ASP A 569 5.66 49.89 -36.30
N CYS A 570 4.46 49.99 -35.71
CA CYS A 570 4.09 49.28 -34.48
C CYS A 570 2.85 48.43 -34.72
N THR A 571 2.98 47.38 -35.53
CA THR A 571 2.07 46.23 -35.50
C THR A 571 2.68 45.15 -34.62
N HIS A 572 2.10 44.89 -33.46
CA HIS A 572 2.33 43.67 -32.72
C HIS A 572 1.02 42.88 -32.65
N GLU A 573 0.97 41.79 -33.42
CA GLU A 573 0.11 40.65 -33.14
C GLU A 573 0.40 40.11 -31.73
N PRO A 574 -0.61 39.54 -31.04
CA PRO A 574 -0.39 38.89 -29.76
C PRO A 574 0.47 37.64 -29.97
N LEU A 575 1.61 37.59 -29.27
CA LEU A 575 2.37 36.35 -29.10
C LEU A 575 1.45 35.29 -28.51
N ALA A 576 1.10 34.30 -29.33
CA ALA A 576 0.54 33.05 -28.89
C ALA A 576 1.51 32.41 -27.87
N PHE A 577 0.98 32.05 -26.69
CA PHE A 577 1.68 31.19 -25.75
C PHE A 577 1.72 29.77 -26.35
N GLU A 578 2.79 29.44 -27.06
CA GLU A 578 3.16 28.04 -27.27
C GLU A 578 3.53 27.43 -25.92
N GLY A 579 3.00 26.23 -25.68
CA GLY A 579 3.11 25.51 -24.43
C GLY A 579 4.56 25.29 -24.01
N TYR A 580 4.82 25.51 -22.72
CA TYR A 580 6.02 24.99 -22.08
C TYR A 580 6.00 23.46 -22.21
N GLN A 581 7.01 22.95 -22.91
CA GLN A 581 7.44 21.57 -22.78
C GLN A 581 7.69 21.26 -21.30
N VAL A 582 7.08 20.17 -20.87
CA VAL A 582 7.41 19.44 -19.65
C VAL A 582 8.90 19.18 -19.65
N VAL A 583 9.63 19.75 -18.68
CA VAL A 583 10.93 19.23 -18.28
C VAL A 583 10.62 18.02 -17.41
N PRO A 584 10.97 16.77 -17.81
CA PRO A 584 10.88 15.65 -16.89
C PRO A 584 11.96 15.82 -15.83
N ASP A 585 11.56 15.84 -14.56
CA ASP A 585 12.46 15.80 -13.43
C ASP A 585 13.37 14.56 -13.52
N LEU A 586 14.65 14.84 -13.64
CA LEU A 586 15.75 13.95 -13.31
C LEU A 586 15.90 13.96 -11.80
N ASP A 587 15.19 13.05 -11.13
CA ASP A 587 15.64 12.49 -9.85
C ASP A 587 15.41 10.98 -9.84
N LYS A 588 16.53 10.26 -9.95
CA LYS A 588 16.65 8.83 -9.67
C LYS A 588 16.64 8.64 -8.15
N PRO A 589 15.76 7.81 -7.58
CA PRO A 589 16.13 6.93 -6.51
C PRO A 589 16.67 5.62 -7.12
N SER A 590 17.80 5.16 -6.59
CA SER A 590 18.41 3.88 -6.89
C SER A 590 17.47 2.71 -6.55
N GLY A 591 16.79 2.19 -7.57
CA GLY A 591 16.15 0.87 -7.57
C GLY A 591 17.01 -0.11 -8.36
N ARG A 592 17.52 -1.14 -7.69
CA ARG A 592 18.24 -2.26 -8.28
C ARG A 592 17.21 -3.29 -8.72
N SER A 593 16.76 -3.24 -9.97
CA SER A 593 16.03 -4.35 -10.61
C SER A 593 17.01 -5.15 -11.48
N SER A 594 17.23 -6.40 -11.13
CA SER A 594 17.96 -7.35 -11.98
C SER A 594 17.05 -7.78 -13.13
N GLN A 595 17.51 -7.46 -14.33
CA GLN A 595 16.95 -7.83 -15.61
C GLN A 595 17.06 -9.34 -15.82
N GLU A 596 15.97 -9.94 -16.30
CA GLU A 596 15.99 -11.17 -17.08
C GLU A 596 17.00 -11.04 -18.22
N GLN A 597 17.88 -12.03 -18.32
CA GLN A 597 18.88 -12.13 -19.36
C GLN A 597 18.60 -13.43 -20.12
N GLU A 598 17.82 -13.32 -21.19
CA GLU A 598 17.78 -14.29 -22.27
C GLU A 598 19.12 -14.21 -23.03
N TYR A 599 19.81 -15.35 -23.16
CA TYR A 599 20.80 -15.57 -24.20
C TYR A 599 20.42 -16.83 -24.99
N PRO A 600 20.44 -16.78 -26.34
CA PRO A 600 20.49 -17.96 -27.18
C PRO A 600 21.95 -18.36 -27.42
N MET A 601 22.26 -19.66 -27.46
CA MET A 601 23.36 -20.20 -28.28
C MET A 601 23.13 -21.69 -28.55
N ASP A 602 23.15 -21.99 -29.84
CA ASP A 602 23.12 -23.30 -30.49
C ASP A 602 24.41 -24.13 -30.29
N ASP A 603 24.25 -25.41 -30.64
CA ASP A 603 25.26 -26.37 -31.11
C ASP A 603 26.32 -26.89 -30.14
N LEU A 604 26.10 -28.12 -29.66
CA LEU A 604 27.05 -29.21 -29.86
C LEU A 604 26.34 -30.57 -29.85
N ARG A 605 26.28 -31.13 -31.05
CA ARG A 605 25.86 -32.47 -31.44
C ARG A 605 26.89 -33.52 -30.95
N ASN A 606 26.43 -34.59 -30.32
CA ASN A 606 26.87 -35.98 -30.57
C ASN A 606 25.94 -36.99 -29.86
N GLU A 607 25.20 -37.73 -30.69
CA GLU A 607 24.41 -38.95 -30.46
C GLU A 607 25.28 -40.17 -30.02
N PRO A 608 24.73 -41.40 -29.88
CA PRO A 608 23.50 -41.83 -29.20
C PRO A 608 23.72 -43.12 -28.38
N THR A 609 22.85 -43.47 -27.42
CA THR A 609 22.58 -44.91 -27.15
C THR A 609 21.21 -45.16 -26.51
N GLU A 610 20.45 -45.98 -27.24
CA GLU A 610 19.42 -46.95 -26.86
C GLU A 610 18.12 -46.55 -26.12
N GLN A 611 17.07 -46.81 -26.90
CA GLN A 611 15.65 -46.77 -26.68
C GLN A 611 15.17 -48.15 -26.19
N ALA A 612 14.28 -48.19 -25.18
CA ALA A 612 13.34 -49.29 -24.96
C ALA A 612 12.13 -48.81 -24.12
N PRO A 613 10.95 -49.45 -24.26
CA PRO A 613 9.70 -48.71 -24.42
C PRO A 613 8.83 -48.61 -23.15
N THR A 614 8.05 -47.53 -23.12
CA THR A 614 6.93 -47.28 -22.21
C THR A 614 5.74 -48.20 -22.56
N PRO A 615 5.14 -48.91 -21.58
CA PRO A 615 3.84 -49.52 -21.79
C PRO A 615 2.72 -48.49 -21.57
N GLN A 616 1.88 -48.32 -22.58
CA GLN A 616 0.57 -47.67 -22.48
C GLN A 616 -0.29 -48.45 -21.48
N VAL A 617 -0.75 -47.78 -20.42
CA VAL A 617 -1.85 -48.26 -19.57
C VAL A 617 -3.06 -47.40 -19.85
N SER A 618 -4.08 -48.06 -20.40
CA SER A 618 -5.40 -47.51 -20.71
C SER A 618 -6.07 -46.95 -19.45
N ILE A 619 -6.53 -45.71 -19.54
CA ILE A 619 -7.39 -45.08 -18.53
C ILE A 619 -8.77 -45.72 -18.62
N LEU A 620 -9.12 -46.52 -17.63
CA LEU A 620 -10.46 -47.07 -17.43
C LEU A 620 -11.32 -46.00 -16.76
N GLN A 621 -12.38 -45.55 -17.43
CA GLN A 621 -13.44 -44.73 -16.85
C GLN A 621 -14.16 -45.48 -15.72
N PRO A 622 -14.35 -44.90 -14.53
CA PRO A 622 -15.36 -45.37 -13.59
C PRO A 622 -16.76 -44.86 -13.98
N PRO A 623 -17.81 -45.69 -13.84
CA PRO A 623 -19.15 -45.38 -14.32
C PRO A 623 -19.95 -44.49 -13.35
N ASN A 624 -20.88 -43.76 -13.96
CA ASN A 624 -22.02 -43.05 -13.38
C ASN A 624 -22.57 -43.66 -12.08
N LEU A 625 -22.62 -42.86 -11.01
CA LEU A 625 -23.49 -43.09 -9.86
C LEU A 625 -24.65 -42.09 -9.92
N GLN A 626 -25.83 -42.61 -10.27
CA GLN A 626 -27.12 -41.94 -10.07
C GLN A 626 -27.49 -41.91 -8.57
N PRO A 627 -28.26 -40.91 -8.11
CA PRO A 627 -28.62 -40.76 -6.72
C PRO A 627 -29.76 -41.72 -6.32
N LEU A 628 -29.53 -42.51 -5.27
CA LEU A 628 -30.55 -43.36 -4.66
C LEU A 628 -31.55 -42.51 -3.87
N MET A 629 -32.83 -42.68 -4.19
CA MET A 629 -33.95 -42.06 -3.48
C MET A 629 -34.08 -42.59 -2.04
N LEU A 630 -34.26 -41.66 -1.11
CA LEU A 630 -34.61 -41.91 0.30
C LEU A 630 -36.02 -42.52 0.41
N GLN A 631 -36.14 -43.67 1.07
CA GLN A 631 -37.41 -44.25 1.48
C GLN A 631 -37.60 -44.06 3.00
N ASN A 632 -38.75 -43.49 3.36
CA ASN A 632 -39.21 -43.18 4.71
C ASN A 632 -39.38 -44.44 5.59
N ILE A 633 -38.94 -44.37 6.85
CA ILE A 633 -39.40 -45.25 7.94
C ILE A 633 -39.72 -44.39 9.18
N PRO A 634 -40.81 -44.68 9.94
CA PRO A 634 -41.41 -43.75 10.89
C PRO A 634 -40.81 -43.82 12.30
N THR A 635 -40.83 -42.68 12.96
CA THR A 635 -40.41 -42.45 14.35
C THR A 635 -41.44 -43.02 15.34
N GLN A 636 -41.02 -43.94 16.23
CA GLN A 636 -41.77 -44.30 17.44
C GLN A 636 -41.16 -43.58 18.66
N SER A 637 -42.04 -42.91 19.41
CA SER A 637 -41.76 -42.17 20.65
C SER A 637 -41.74 -43.12 21.86
N PRO A 638 -40.83 -42.96 22.84
CA PRO A 638 -40.92 -43.68 24.10
C PRO A 638 -41.81 -42.96 25.11
N GLN A 639 -42.80 -43.70 25.62
CA GLN A 639 -43.65 -43.35 26.76
C GLN A 639 -42.86 -43.22 28.06
N SER A 640 -43.14 -42.17 28.82
CA SER A 640 -42.73 -41.97 30.22
C SER A 640 -43.52 -42.88 31.18
N PRO A 641 -42.91 -43.44 32.24
CA PRO A 641 -43.65 -44.08 33.32
C PRO A 641 -44.09 -43.07 34.40
N PRO A 642 -45.19 -43.35 35.12
CA PRO A 642 -45.84 -42.41 36.03
C PRO A 642 -45.21 -42.43 37.44
N GLY A 643 -45.31 -41.27 38.10
CA GLY A 643 -44.87 -41.08 39.48
C GLY A 643 -45.68 -41.87 40.51
N LYS A 644 -45.02 -42.13 41.65
CA LYS A 644 -45.66 -42.48 42.91
C LYS A 644 -45.09 -41.58 44.01
N THR A 645 -45.95 -40.70 44.49
CA THR A 645 -45.89 -40.04 45.80
C THR A 645 -46.34 -41.04 46.87
N LEU A 646 -45.66 -41.14 48.02
CA LEU A 646 -46.31 -41.01 49.34
C LEU A 646 -45.30 -40.94 50.49
N SER A 647 -45.72 -40.16 51.48
CA SER A 647 -45.14 -39.79 52.77
C SER A 647 -44.68 -40.93 53.69
N LYS A 648 -43.59 -40.70 54.42
CA LYS A 648 -43.62 -40.38 55.86
C LYS A 648 -42.30 -39.77 56.31
#